data_AF-A0A0H5R2X5-F1
#
_entry.id   AF-A0A0H5R2X5-F1
#
_cell.length_a   1.000
_cell.length_b   1.000
_cell.length_c   1.000
_cell.angle_alpha   90.00
_cell.angle_beta   90.00
_cell.angle_gamma   90.00
#
_symmetry.space_group_name_H-M   'P 1'
#
loop_
_entity.id
_entity.type
_entity.pdbx_description
1 polymer ?
#
loop_
_entity_poly.entity_id
_entity_poly.type
_entity_poly.pdbx_seq_one_letter_code
_entity_poly.pdbx_strand_id
1 'polypeptide(L)'
;MKGLTPAEEDAVASKVQDVMSRMDLSLSATKVGLMGSRVLAANSSRQYGSVFRGLILFLKRIGDFASLVVFSENAPLEFCPSMSADSLMAYIDFKVLPSGTPLSIFADAASDASRVGPIRDYFTGTAIVSSGAWNDPGACNQLLSAVSNLHVAKNQGGPYQEPCHNCITLYDSGVLSGCRFHASRPQLWRCGSPRELAAVKNRYQRLTKFDLPDYQAQGNSALLPHELVDVRTALLSRNSISAFQEWVMVLFHVQLFLRAKEGCEFQLADFVPGLTTINRDSGEVLALGIKIKGKSDESFKLMMIWRNDQVPELCLVRHLLAWIHLRPSSTGDYLFPNRNGGIMEYNRFNHSLKTLFRTVIGRRGPWGTHTLRKTGYLMAIWGGGQIEQIMLSARHKTLASAQKYFQDAAALLHLAKIQRDNILLKYASEWHAIHVINPGQFLALNRNVQQTTSLEDHASSMIASLVQQKALPVHFQNVPLQISKALLLMSEATEDLQREMDDILKQLRNAGLESLGSRLLQIMQKLRSAADATNDQVDNDSANSIVAPSSADPAVQRPEKRARPSEQLFDVADRKNLRKAKSTAAKLAIVRAINEACTTAAESRMRFCPALKTVFYSVAGPIMRCLIDHCSGDDAEFSRRWGSNFSHSDWGRTRCPGPDPDDRCGFLHQ
;
A
#
# COMPACT_ATOMS: atom_id res chain seq x y z
N MET A 1 -32.74 -1.23 15.49
CA MET A 1 -33.62 -2.30 16.03
C MET A 1 -33.49 -2.28 17.54
N LYS A 2 -34.61 -2.18 18.26
CA LYS A 2 -34.63 -2.08 19.72
C LYS A 2 -34.25 -3.43 20.34
N GLY A 3 -33.52 -3.41 21.45
CA GLY A 3 -33.27 -4.60 22.26
C GLY A 3 -34.57 -5.22 22.76
N LEU A 4 -34.54 -6.49 23.14
CA LEU A 4 -35.68 -7.16 23.76
C LEU A 4 -35.79 -6.78 25.23
N THR A 5 -37.01 -6.74 25.75
CA THR A 5 -37.30 -6.71 27.19
C THR A 5 -37.03 -8.09 27.81
N PRO A 6 -36.86 -8.20 29.15
CA PRO A 6 -36.69 -9.49 29.81
C PRO A 6 -37.82 -10.50 29.50
N ALA A 7 -39.08 -10.04 29.47
CA ALA A 7 -40.22 -10.89 29.14
C ALA A 7 -40.18 -11.38 27.68
N GLU A 8 -39.76 -10.53 26.73
CA GLU A 8 -39.55 -10.95 25.35
C GLU A 8 -38.40 -11.99 25.26
N GLU A 9 -37.32 -11.82 26.02
CA GLU A 9 -36.21 -12.78 26.08
C GLU A 9 -36.65 -14.16 26.62
N ASP A 10 -37.46 -14.20 27.67
CA ASP A 10 -38.02 -15.44 28.21
C ASP A 10 -38.95 -16.13 27.21
N ALA A 11 -39.77 -15.35 26.49
CA ALA A 11 -40.62 -15.87 25.42
C ALA A 11 -39.79 -16.47 24.27
N VAL A 12 -38.69 -15.83 23.87
CA VAL A 12 -37.74 -16.42 22.90
C VAL A 12 -37.19 -17.74 23.42
N ALA A 13 -36.71 -17.78 24.66
CA ALA A 13 -36.12 -18.98 25.24
C ALA A 13 -37.11 -20.16 25.24
N SER A 14 -38.36 -19.91 25.63
CA SER A 14 -39.45 -20.90 25.55
C SER A 14 -39.68 -21.37 24.12
N LYS A 15 -39.72 -20.47 23.13
CA LYS A 15 -39.92 -20.84 21.73
C LYS A 15 -38.76 -21.62 21.12
N VAL A 16 -37.53 -21.31 21.51
CA VAL A 16 -36.36 -22.11 21.12
C VAL A 16 -36.46 -23.51 21.70
N GLN A 17 -36.89 -23.64 22.96
CA GLN A 17 -37.10 -24.94 23.59
C GLN A 17 -38.22 -25.73 22.88
N ASP A 18 -39.33 -25.09 22.51
CA ASP A 18 -40.41 -25.71 21.72
C ASP A 18 -39.87 -26.27 20.39
N VAL A 19 -39.01 -25.51 19.69
CA VAL A 19 -38.40 -25.96 18.42
C VAL A 19 -37.49 -27.16 18.64
N MET A 20 -36.66 -27.12 19.68
CA MET A 20 -35.74 -28.21 20.03
C MET A 20 -36.51 -29.50 20.34
N SER A 21 -37.58 -29.39 21.13
CA SER A 21 -38.45 -30.53 21.46
C SER A 21 -39.14 -31.12 20.23
N ARG A 22 -39.57 -30.31 19.26
CA ARG A 22 -40.15 -30.83 18.00
C ARG A 22 -39.15 -31.54 17.10
N MET A 23 -37.85 -31.26 17.26
CA MET A 23 -36.79 -31.91 16.50
C MET A 23 -36.21 -33.13 17.24
N ASP A 24 -36.75 -33.47 18.42
CA ASP A 24 -36.20 -34.46 19.34
C ASP A 24 -34.71 -34.21 19.68
N LEU A 25 -34.36 -32.92 19.82
CA LEU A 25 -33.01 -32.47 20.16
C LEU A 25 -32.94 -31.98 21.61
N SER A 26 -31.81 -32.24 22.26
CA SER A 26 -31.47 -31.71 23.59
C SER A 26 -30.20 -30.86 23.53
N LEU A 27 -30.12 -29.87 24.43
CA LEU A 27 -28.90 -29.08 24.59
C LEU A 27 -27.77 -29.97 25.12
N SER A 28 -26.57 -29.74 24.63
CA SER A 28 -25.38 -30.44 25.12
C SER A 28 -25.03 -29.96 26.53
N ALA A 29 -24.59 -30.88 27.39
CA ALA A 29 -23.93 -30.55 28.65
C ALA A 29 -22.57 -29.85 28.44
N THR A 30 -21.96 -30.04 27.26
CA THR A 30 -20.66 -29.48 26.91
C THR A 30 -20.83 -28.13 26.24
N LYS A 31 -20.20 -27.11 26.82
CA LYS A 31 -20.10 -25.77 26.21
C LYS A 31 -19.04 -25.75 25.12
N VAL A 32 -19.47 -25.46 23.89
CA VAL A 32 -18.59 -25.18 22.75
C VAL A 32 -18.86 -23.76 22.29
N GLY A 33 -17.87 -22.89 22.48
CA GLY A 33 -17.92 -21.49 22.04
C GLY A 33 -18.27 -21.39 20.55
N LEU A 34 -18.87 -20.26 20.15
CA LEU A 34 -19.44 -20.09 18.80
C LEU A 34 -18.45 -20.37 17.65
N MET A 35 -17.16 -20.14 17.87
CA MET A 35 -16.10 -20.31 16.87
C MET A 35 -15.34 -21.65 17.01
N GLY A 36 -15.80 -22.52 17.91
CA GLY A 36 -15.22 -23.85 18.15
C GLY A 36 -13.73 -23.79 18.51
N SER A 37 -12.97 -24.75 17.99
CA SER A 37 -11.52 -24.85 18.17
C SER A 37 -10.70 -23.93 17.25
N ARG A 38 -11.34 -23.13 16.40
CA ARG A 38 -10.62 -22.34 15.40
C ARG A 38 -9.85 -21.20 16.05
N VAL A 39 -8.54 -21.17 15.82
CA VAL A 39 -7.68 -20.08 16.30
C VAL A 39 -7.90 -18.84 15.43
N LEU A 40 -8.59 -17.85 15.98
CA LEU A 40 -8.83 -16.55 15.35
C LEU A 40 -7.98 -15.46 16.03
N ALA A 41 -7.51 -14.49 15.25
CA ALA A 41 -6.92 -13.29 15.81
C ALA A 41 -7.94 -12.55 16.69
N ALA A 42 -7.49 -11.96 17.80
CA ALA A 42 -8.35 -11.31 18.79
C ALA A 42 -9.32 -10.27 18.18
N ASN A 43 -8.86 -9.52 17.17
CA ASN A 43 -9.72 -8.55 16.47
C ASN A 43 -10.81 -9.23 15.64
N SER A 44 -10.50 -10.33 14.94
CA SER A 44 -11.50 -11.09 14.18
C SER A 44 -12.56 -11.69 15.10
N SER A 45 -12.14 -12.24 16.25
CA SER A 45 -13.07 -12.75 17.27
C SER A 45 -14.02 -11.66 17.79
N ARG A 46 -13.49 -10.50 18.18
CA ARG A 46 -14.29 -9.35 18.62
C ARG A 46 -15.28 -8.88 17.55
N GLN A 47 -14.83 -8.80 16.30
CA GLN A 47 -15.66 -8.39 15.18
C GLN A 47 -16.79 -9.38 14.91
N TYR A 48 -16.50 -10.69 14.88
CA TYR A 48 -17.51 -11.72 14.70
C TYR A 48 -18.53 -11.72 15.84
N GLY A 49 -18.09 -11.54 17.09
CA GLY A 49 -19.02 -11.38 18.23
C GLY A 49 -19.96 -10.18 18.07
N SER A 50 -19.49 -9.07 17.49
CA SER A 50 -20.36 -7.93 17.17
C SER A 50 -21.38 -8.25 16.09
N VAL A 51 -20.97 -8.97 15.05
CA VAL A 51 -21.85 -9.42 13.97
C VAL A 51 -22.94 -10.36 14.51
N PHE A 52 -22.57 -11.35 15.32
CA PHE A 52 -23.51 -12.31 15.90
C PHE A 52 -24.54 -11.64 16.77
N ARG A 53 -24.15 -10.69 17.64
CA ARG A 53 -25.13 -9.94 18.45
C ARG A 53 -26.20 -9.27 17.60
N GLY A 54 -25.81 -8.65 16.49
CA GLY A 54 -26.74 -8.02 15.56
C GLY A 54 -27.67 -9.01 14.86
N LEU A 55 -27.11 -10.13 14.38
CA LEU A 55 -27.87 -11.18 13.69
C LEU A 55 -28.82 -11.93 14.64
N ILE A 56 -28.35 -12.31 15.84
CA ILE A 56 -29.17 -12.94 16.87
C ILE A 56 -30.37 -12.07 17.22
N LEU A 57 -30.15 -10.76 17.47
CA LEU A 57 -31.25 -9.84 17.76
C LEU A 57 -32.27 -9.79 16.62
N PHE A 58 -31.80 -9.78 15.37
CA PHE A 58 -32.67 -9.81 14.21
C PHE A 58 -33.49 -11.11 14.14
N LEU A 59 -32.85 -12.27 14.31
CA LEU A 59 -33.52 -13.58 14.31
C LEU A 59 -34.60 -13.68 15.39
N LYS A 60 -34.31 -13.20 16.61
CA LYS A 60 -35.30 -13.10 17.70
C LYS A 60 -36.50 -12.24 17.29
N ARG A 61 -36.25 -11.10 16.65
CA ARG A 61 -37.28 -10.14 16.26
C ARG A 61 -38.14 -10.65 15.11
N ILE A 62 -37.61 -11.43 14.17
CA ILE A 62 -38.42 -12.02 13.08
C ILE A 62 -39.09 -13.36 13.46
N GLY A 63 -38.86 -13.86 14.68
CA GLY A 63 -39.42 -15.12 15.15
C GLY A 63 -38.77 -16.37 14.54
N ASP A 64 -37.56 -16.28 13.98
CA ASP A 64 -36.83 -17.44 13.46
C ASP A 64 -36.05 -18.15 14.56
N PHE A 65 -36.80 -18.81 15.44
CA PHE A 65 -36.26 -19.47 16.63
C PHE A 65 -35.39 -20.69 16.29
N ALA A 66 -35.68 -21.39 15.18
CA ALA A 66 -34.87 -22.51 14.72
C ALA A 66 -33.43 -22.06 14.38
N SER A 67 -33.29 -20.91 13.72
CA SER A 67 -31.98 -20.34 13.42
C SER A 67 -31.19 -19.88 14.63
N LEU A 68 -31.82 -19.73 15.80
CA LEU A 68 -31.11 -19.36 17.04
C LEU A 68 -30.35 -20.52 17.66
N VAL A 69 -30.73 -21.77 17.37
CA VAL A 69 -30.13 -22.97 17.97
C VAL A 69 -28.63 -23.04 17.73
N VAL A 70 -28.18 -22.74 16.49
CA VAL A 70 -26.75 -22.77 16.12
C VAL A 70 -25.90 -21.74 16.89
N PHE A 71 -26.53 -20.68 17.42
CA PHE A 71 -25.88 -19.65 18.24
C PHE A 71 -25.80 -20.01 19.72
N SER A 72 -26.26 -21.20 20.14
CA SER A 72 -26.09 -21.67 21.51
C SER A 72 -24.69 -22.24 21.74
N GLU A 73 -24.04 -21.88 22.85
CA GLU A 73 -22.82 -22.57 23.29
C GLU A 73 -23.08 -24.02 23.68
N ASN A 74 -24.32 -24.32 24.09
CA ASN A 74 -24.81 -25.66 24.41
C ASN A 74 -25.57 -26.29 23.23
N ALA A 75 -25.36 -25.83 22.00
CA ALA A 75 -26.01 -26.42 20.83
C ALA A 75 -25.74 -27.95 20.77
N PRO A 76 -26.66 -28.76 20.20
CA PRO A 76 -26.45 -30.20 20.05
C PRO A 76 -25.13 -30.50 19.34
N LEU A 77 -24.35 -31.46 19.87
CA LEU A 77 -23.02 -31.76 19.32
C LEU A 77 -23.09 -32.66 18.08
N GLU A 78 -23.96 -33.66 18.09
CA GLU A 78 -24.09 -34.64 17.01
C GLU A 78 -24.88 -34.06 15.84
N PHE A 79 -26.00 -33.37 16.14
CA PHE A 79 -26.92 -32.87 15.13
C PHE A 79 -27.40 -31.44 15.46
N CYS A 80 -26.55 -30.45 15.24
CA CYS A 80 -26.93 -29.04 15.38
C CYS A 80 -27.68 -28.57 14.12
N PRO A 81 -28.94 -28.12 14.17
CA PRO A 81 -29.61 -27.56 12.99
C PRO A 81 -28.90 -26.28 12.53
N SER A 82 -28.91 -26.07 11.22
CA SER A 82 -28.36 -24.87 10.57
C SER A 82 -29.35 -23.70 10.63
N MET A 83 -28.85 -22.48 10.45
CA MET A 83 -29.71 -21.30 10.31
C MET A 83 -30.30 -21.18 8.91
N SER A 84 -31.44 -20.51 8.79
CA SER A 84 -32.09 -20.29 7.50
C SER A 84 -31.32 -19.33 6.59
N ALA A 85 -31.15 -19.74 5.33
CA ALA A 85 -30.62 -18.88 4.27
C ALA A 85 -31.50 -17.65 4.00
N ASP A 86 -32.83 -17.81 4.03
CA ASP A 86 -33.77 -16.70 3.83
C ASP A 86 -33.64 -15.64 4.94
N SER A 87 -33.47 -16.07 6.20
CA SER A 87 -33.24 -15.13 7.31
C SER A 87 -31.90 -14.42 7.20
N LEU A 88 -30.87 -15.12 6.70
CA LEU A 88 -29.57 -14.52 6.46
C LEU A 88 -29.64 -13.46 5.35
N MET A 89 -30.33 -13.75 4.24
CA MET A 89 -30.56 -12.77 3.17
C MET A 89 -31.39 -11.58 3.65
N ALA A 90 -32.46 -11.83 4.41
CA ALA A 90 -33.26 -10.79 5.03
C ALA A 90 -32.44 -9.90 5.97
N TYR A 91 -31.49 -10.46 6.71
CA TYR A 91 -30.58 -9.67 7.55
C TYR A 91 -29.60 -8.84 6.72
N ILE A 92 -29.14 -9.34 5.58
CA ILE A 92 -28.34 -8.55 4.63
C ILE A 92 -29.18 -7.37 4.12
N ASP A 93 -30.43 -7.61 3.71
CA ASP A 93 -31.36 -6.57 3.25
C ASP A 93 -31.66 -5.55 4.35
N PHE A 94 -31.88 -6.01 5.58
CA PHE A 94 -32.04 -5.16 6.75
C PHE A 94 -30.87 -4.19 6.93
N LYS A 95 -29.66 -4.60 6.58
CA LYS A 95 -28.46 -3.76 6.74
C LYS A 95 -28.17 -2.88 5.53
N VAL A 96 -28.47 -3.34 4.32
CA VAL A 96 -27.96 -2.73 3.08
C VAL A 96 -29.01 -1.88 2.37
N LEU A 97 -30.28 -2.29 2.39
CA LEU A 97 -31.31 -1.53 1.69
C LEU A 97 -31.50 -0.14 2.32
N PRO A 98 -31.89 0.88 1.52
CA PRO A 98 -32.08 2.25 2.00
C PRO A 98 -32.96 2.29 3.25
N SER A 99 -32.56 3.06 4.26
CA SER A 99 -33.27 3.10 5.56
C SER A 99 -34.77 3.32 5.39
N GLY A 100 -35.59 2.52 6.08
CA GLY A 100 -37.05 2.59 5.98
C GLY A 100 -37.66 1.69 4.89
N THR A 101 -36.86 0.98 4.09
CA THR A 101 -37.38 0.03 3.08
C THR A 101 -38.02 -1.18 3.76
N PRO A 102 -39.30 -1.49 3.52
CA PRO A 102 -39.93 -2.70 4.07
C PRO A 102 -39.24 -3.98 3.61
N LEU A 103 -38.98 -4.90 4.53
CA LEU A 103 -38.35 -6.17 4.20
C LEU A 103 -39.37 -7.23 3.81
N SER A 104 -39.05 -8.03 2.80
CA SER A 104 -39.85 -9.14 2.32
C SER A 104 -38.95 -10.26 1.84
N ILE A 105 -39.39 -11.51 1.99
CA ILE A 105 -38.80 -12.66 1.30
C ILE A 105 -39.55 -12.84 -0.02
N PHE A 106 -38.83 -12.81 -1.13
CA PHE A 106 -39.41 -12.95 -2.48
C PHE A 106 -39.36 -14.40 -2.94
N ALA A 107 -40.37 -14.82 -3.70
CA ALA A 107 -40.55 -16.21 -4.13
C ALA A 107 -39.40 -16.74 -5.01
N ASP A 108 -38.77 -15.88 -5.79
CA ASP A 108 -37.65 -16.21 -6.67
C ASP A 108 -36.32 -16.42 -5.92
N ALA A 109 -36.22 -15.90 -4.70
CA ALA A 109 -35.03 -16.02 -3.85
C ALA A 109 -35.22 -16.99 -2.68
N ALA A 110 -36.46 -17.31 -2.30
CA ALA A 110 -36.78 -18.10 -1.12
C ALA A 110 -36.27 -19.54 -1.23
N SER A 111 -35.57 -20.02 -0.20
CA SER A 111 -35.30 -21.45 -0.03
C SER A 111 -36.51 -22.20 0.54
N ASP A 112 -37.37 -21.51 1.30
CA ASP A 112 -38.61 -22.05 1.86
C ASP A 112 -39.82 -21.21 1.41
N ALA A 113 -40.67 -21.79 0.58
CA ALA A 113 -41.85 -21.12 0.02
C ALA A 113 -42.84 -20.65 1.10
N SER A 114 -42.86 -21.29 2.28
CA SER A 114 -43.74 -20.89 3.39
C SER A 114 -43.34 -19.54 4.02
N ARG A 115 -42.13 -19.06 3.72
CA ARG A 115 -41.57 -17.82 4.26
C ARG A 115 -41.74 -16.63 3.34
N VAL A 116 -42.26 -16.84 2.14
CA VAL A 116 -42.50 -15.76 1.16
C VAL A 116 -43.49 -14.75 1.73
N GLY A 117 -43.14 -13.48 1.62
CA GLY A 117 -43.97 -12.38 2.08
C GLY A 117 -43.26 -11.40 3.03
N PRO A 118 -44.01 -10.43 3.58
CA PRO A 118 -43.45 -9.35 4.37
C PRO A 118 -42.90 -9.86 5.71
N ILE A 119 -41.73 -9.37 6.09
CA ILE A 119 -41.11 -9.69 7.37
C ILE A 119 -41.68 -8.77 8.45
N ARG A 120 -42.21 -9.38 9.51
CA ARG A 120 -42.83 -8.67 10.63
C ARG A 120 -42.09 -8.97 11.92
N ASP A 121 -42.10 -8.00 12.82
CA ASP A 121 -41.64 -8.17 14.18
C ASP A 121 -42.60 -9.10 14.92
N TYR A 122 -42.06 -10.18 15.49
CA TYR A 122 -42.82 -11.26 16.13
C TYR A 122 -43.66 -10.77 17.32
N PHE A 123 -43.17 -9.78 18.07
CA PHE A 123 -43.82 -9.30 19.29
C PHE A 123 -44.88 -8.23 19.03
N THR A 124 -44.66 -7.40 18.00
CA THR A 124 -45.53 -6.25 17.71
C THR A 124 -46.39 -6.42 16.46
N GLY A 125 -46.09 -7.39 15.59
CA GLY A 125 -46.74 -7.60 14.28
C GLY A 125 -46.41 -6.52 13.24
N THR A 126 -45.61 -5.51 13.61
CA THR A 126 -45.25 -4.39 12.72
C THR A 126 -44.27 -4.83 11.65
N ALA A 127 -44.34 -4.22 10.46
CA ALA A 127 -43.38 -4.54 9.40
C ALA A 127 -41.98 -4.12 9.80
N ILE A 128 -41.00 -5.01 9.60
CA ILE A 128 -39.59 -4.66 9.79
C ILE A 128 -39.10 -3.93 8.56
N VAL A 129 -38.49 -2.77 8.79
CA VAL A 129 -37.86 -1.96 7.75
C VAL A 129 -36.34 -2.03 7.89
N SER A 130 -35.65 -1.85 6.77
CA SER A 130 -34.20 -1.79 6.71
C SER A 130 -33.65 -0.59 7.51
N SER A 131 -32.42 -0.77 7.98
CA SER A 131 -31.64 0.25 8.68
C SER A 131 -30.76 1.09 7.76
N GLY A 132 -30.34 0.56 6.60
CA GLY A 132 -29.37 1.20 5.71
C GLY A 132 -27.98 1.42 6.32
N ALA A 133 -27.64 0.65 7.36
CA ALA A 133 -26.41 0.83 8.13
C ALA A 133 -25.13 0.38 7.41
N TRP A 134 -25.23 -0.44 6.36
CA TRP A 134 -24.08 -0.95 5.61
C TRP A 134 -23.99 -0.28 4.24
N ASN A 135 -22.99 0.57 4.12
CA ASN A 135 -22.59 1.24 2.88
C ASN A 135 -21.29 0.68 2.29
N ASP A 136 -20.80 -0.46 2.82
CA ASP A 136 -19.58 -1.14 2.40
C ASP A 136 -19.87 -2.65 2.22
N PRO A 137 -19.68 -3.23 1.02
CA PRO A 137 -19.78 -4.67 0.80
C PRO A 137 -18.89 -5.52 1.72
N GLY A 138 -17.78 -4.94 2.20
CA GLY A 138 -16.89 -5.57 3.17
C GLY A 138 -17.59 -5.98 4.47
N ALA A 139 -18.59 -5.22 4.92
CA ALA A 139 -19.39 -5.56 6.10
C ALA A 139 -20.22 -6.83 5.89
N CYS A 140 -20.83 -7.00 4.71
CA CYS A 140 -21.56 -8.22 4.35
C CYS A 140 -20.62 -9.41 4.20
N ASN A 141 -19.44 -9.24 3.58
CA ASN A 141 -18.46 -10.31 3.47
C ASN A 141 -17.94 -10.77 4.84
N GLN A 142 -17.80 -9.83 5.79
CA GLN A 142 -17.46 -10.13 7.17
C GLN A 142 -18.55 -10.94 7.87
N LEU A 143 -19.83 -10.60 7.67
CA LEU A 143 -20.96 -11.40 8.13
C LEU A 143 -20.92 -12.83 7.59
N LEU A 144 -20.80 -12.98 6.26
CA LEU A 144 -20.78 -14.29 5.63
C LEU A 144 -19.58 -15.13 6.10
N SER A 145 -18.43 -14.49 6.35
CA SER A 145 -17.27 -15.15 6.93
C SER A 145 -17.54 -15.60 8.37
N ALA A 146 -18.16 -14.76 9.20
CA ALA A 146 -18.54 -15.11 10.56
C ALA A 146 -19.52 -16.30 10.59
N VAL A 147 -20.53 -16.28 9.71
CA VAL A 147 -21.51 -17.37 9.55
C VAL A 147 -20.84 -18.67 9.13
N SER A 148 -19.93 -18.66 8.14
CA SER A 148 -19.20 -19.88 7.78
C SER A 148 -18.41 -20.46 8.96
N ASN A 149 -17.75 -19.60 9.75
CA ASN A 149 -16.97 -20.05 10.89
C ASN A 149 -17.84 -20.69 11.98
N LEU A 150 -19.00 -20.08 12.25
CA LEU A 150 -20.01 -20.62 13.16
C LEU A 150 -20.47 -22.03 12.72
N HIS A 151 -20.81 -22.18 11.44
CA HIS A 151 -21.33 -23.46 10.93
C HIS A 151 -20.25 -24.53 10.92
N VAL A 152 -19.02 -24.22 10.52
CA VAL A 152 -17.89 -25.17 10.63
C VAL A 152 -17.68 -25.61 12.08
N ALA A 153 -17.74 -24.69 13.05
CA ALA A 153 -17.60 -25.00 14.47
C ALA A 153 -18.70 -25.92 15.03
N LYS A 154 -19.85 -26.01 14.34
CA LYS A 154 -21.00 -26.85 14.72
C LYS A 154 -21.21 -28.03 13.76
N ASN A 155 -20.16 -28.45 13.04
CA ASN A 155 -20.21 -29.55 12.07
C ASN A 155 -21.20 -29.36 10.91
N GLN A 156 -21.49 -28.10 10.55
CA GLN A 156 -22.40 -27.69 9.47
C GLN A 156 -21.67 -27.03 8.29
N GLY A 157 -20.41 -27.39 8.03
CA GLY A 157 -19.62 -26.81 6.92
C GLY A 157 -20.02 -27.25 5.51
N GLY A 158 -20.95 -28.20 5.37
CA GLY A 158 -21.34 -28.82 4.09
C GLY A 158 -22.34 -28.03 3.24
N PRO A 159 -22.84 -28.62 2.14
CA PRO A 159 -23.84 -28.00 1.27
C PRO A 159 -25.13 -27.73 2.03
N TYR A 160 -25.72 -26.55 1.81
CA TYR A 160 -26.96 -26.15 2.48
C TYR A 160 -28.18 -26.89 1.94
N GLN A 161 -29.05 -27.36 2.82
CA GLN A 161 -30.33 -27.97 2.47
C GLN A 161 -31.42 -27.57 3.46
N GLU A 162 -32.62 -27.27 2.96
CA GLU A 162 -33.83 -27.09 3.77
C GLU A 162 -34.39 -28.44 4.25
N PRO A 163 -35.29 -28.46 5.24
CA PRO A 163 -36.03 -29.65 5.63
C PRO A 163 -36.88 -30.18 4.46
N CYS A 164 -36.92 -31.50 4.32
CA CYS A 164 -37.74 -32.16 3.32
C CYS A 164 -39.13 -32.46 3.89
N HIS A 165 -40.17 -31.83 3.32
CA HIS A 165 -41.57 -32.04 3.75
C HIS A 165 -41.95 -33.53 3.79
N ASN A 166 -41.60 -34.30 2.75
CA ASN A 166 -41.89 -35.74 2.71
C ASN A 166 -41.13 -36.53 3.80
N CYS A 167 -39.92 -36.11 4.20
CA CYS A 167 -39.21 -36.77 5.30
C CYS A 167 -39.90 -36.48 6.63
N ILE A 168 -40.35 -35.24 6.83
CA ILE A 168 -41.09 -34.84 8.04
C ILE A 168 -42.40 -35.63 8.14
N THR A 169 -43.21 -35.66 7.08
CA THR A 169 -44.48 -36.41 7.08
C THR A 169 -44.28 -37.90 7.37
N LEU A 170 -43.23 -38.52 6.82
CA LEU A 170 -42.90 -39.92 7.12
C LEU A 170 -42.46 -40.09 8.57
N TYR A 171 -41.63 -39.19 9.08
CA TYR A 171 -41.18 -39.20 10.46
C TYR A 171 -42.35 -39.08 11.45
N ASP A 172 -43.26 -38.15 11.20
CA ASP A 172 -44.48 -37.95 12.00
C ASP A 172 -45.40 -39.19 11.97
N SER A 173 -45.34 -40.00 10.90
CA SER A 173 -46.04 -41.29 10.79
C SER A 173 -45.31 -42.48 11.43
N GLY A 174 -44.16 -42.24 12.07
CA GLY A 174 -43.32 -43.27 12.72
C GLY A 174 -42.30 -43.94 11.80
N VAL A 175 -42.12 -43.46 10.57
CA VAL A 175 -41.19 -44.04 9.58
C VAL A 175 -39.86 -43.30 9.59
N LEU A 176 -38.82 -43.94 10.12
CA LEU A 176 -37.49 -43.34 10.34
C LEU A 176 -36.53 -43.41 9.13
N SER A 177 -36.90 -44.11 8.05
CA SER A 177 -36.01 -44.38 6.90
C SER A 177 -35.84 -43.20 5.93
N GLY A 178 -36.62 -42.13 6.07
CA GLY A 178 -36.63 -40.99 5.15
C GLY A 178 -37.38 -41.26 3.84
N CYS A 179 -37.54 -40.21 3.01
CA CYS A 179 -38.24 -40.33 1.74
C CYS A 179 -37.36 -40.99 0.66
N ARG A 180 -37.93 -41.33 -0.51
CA ARG A 180 -37.21 -41.96 -1.64
C ARG A 180 -35.95 -41.23 -2.11
N PHE A 181 -35.83 -39.93 -1.84
CA PHE A 181 -34.67 -39.10 -2.22
C PHE A 181 -33.68 -38.88 -1.07
N HIS A 182 -34.05 -39.29 0.14
CA HIS A 182 -33.26 -39.17 1.36
C HIS A 182 -33.24 -40.51 2.11
N ALA A 183 -33.07 -41.61 1.36
CA ALA A 183 -33.11 -42.97 1.89
C ALA A 183 -32.01 -43.16 2.96
N SER A 184 -32.39 -43.77 4.08
CA SER A 184 -31.53 -44.04 5.24
C SER A 184 -31.00 -42.80 5.98
N ARG A 185 -31.30 -41.59 5.49
CA ARG A 185 -30.88 -40.33 6.12
C ARG A 185 -31.96 -39.26 5.92
N PRO A 186 -33.06 -39.32 6.69
CA PRO A 186 -34.15 -38.35 6.59
C PRO A 186 -33.64 -36.91 6.80
N GLN A 187 -34.08 -35.99 5.95
CA GLN A 187 -33.73 -34.58 6.02
C GLN A 187 -34.82 -33.81 6.79
N LEU A 188 -34.77 -33.88 8.12
CA LEU A 188 -35.82 -33.34 9.01
C LEU A 188 -35.59 -31.88 9.43
N TRP A 189 -34.33 -31.42 9.38
CA TRP A 189 -33.92 -30.08 9.76
C TRP A 189 -32.90 -29.53 8.78
N ARG A 190 -32.63 -28.23 8.85
CA ARG A 190 -31.62 -27.57 8.01
C ARG A 190 -30.23 -28.11 8.27
N CYS A 191 -29.48 -28.38 7.22
CA CYS A 191 -28.07 -28.79 7.33
C CYS A 191 -27.19 -27.97 6.37
N GLY A 192 -25.88 -28.01 6.62
CA GLY A 192 -24.87 -27.27 5.86
C GLY A 192 -24.83 -25.77 6.19
N SER A 193 -24.00 -25.03 5.47
CA SER A 193 -23.78 -23.60 5.70
C SER A 193 -24.63 -22.78 4.72
N PRO A 194 -25.51 -21.87 5.17
CA PRO A 194 -26.38 -21.09 4.29
C PRO A 194 -25.59 -20.24 3.28
N ARG A 195 -24.35 -19.86 3.60
CA ARG A 195 -23.46 -19.18 2.65
C ARG A 195 -23.23 -19.97 1.36
N GLU A 196 -23.29 -21.30 1.42
CA GLU A 196 -23.03 -22.14 0.26
C GLU A 196 -24.18 -22.17 -0.75
N LEU A 197 -25.39 -21.75 -0.33
CA LEU A 197 -26.55 -21.65 -1.19
C LEU A 197 -26.35 -20.59 -2.30
N ALA A 198 -26.73 -20.95 -3.53
CA ALA A 198 -26.60 -20.07 -4.70
C ALA A 198 -27.35 -18.73 -4.51
N ALA A 199 -28.54 -18.75 -3.90
CA ALA A 199 -29.31 -17.54 -3.61
C ALA A 199 -28.54 -16.55 -2.71
N VAL A 200 -27.85 -17.02 -1.67
CA VAL A 200 -27.03 -16.18 -0.79
C VAL A 200 -25.81 -15.61 -1.53
N LYS A 201 -25.15 -16.43 -2.36
CA LYS A 201 -24.04 -16.00 -3.22
C LYS A 201 -24.49 -14.92 -4.21
N ASN A 202 -25.64 -15.13 -4.86
CA ASN A 202 -26.24 -14.19 -5.79
C ASN A 202 -26.67 -12.90 -5.09
N ARG A 203 -27.21 -12.98 -3.86
CA ARG A 203 -27.56 -11.82 -3.06
C ARG A 203 -26.35 -10.94 -2.76
N TYR A 204 -25.21 -11.54 -2.42
CA TYR A 204 -23.95 -10.81 -2.24
C TYR A 204 -23.46 -10.16 -3.54
N GLN A 205 -23.58 -10.87 -4.68
CA GLN A 205 -23.25 -10.26 -5.98
C GLN A 205 -24.17 -9.09 -6.33
N ARG A 206 -25.48 -9.21 -6.04
CA ARG A 206 -26.45 -8.13 -6.24
C ARG A 206 -26.10 -6.90 -5.42
N LEU A 207 -25.71 -7.10 -4.17
CA LEU A 207 -25.22 -6.03 -3.30
C LEU A 207 -24.08 -5.24 -3.96
N THR A 208 -23.08 -5.96 -4.48
CA THR A 208 -21.91 -5.31 -5.12
C THR A 208 -22.20 -4.65 -6.46
N LYS A 209 -23.25 -5.08 -7.17
CA LYS A 209 -23.54 -4.63 -8.54
C LYS A 209 -24.69 -3.63 -8.65
N PHE A 210 -25.67 -3.70 -7.76
CA PHE A 210 -26.94 -2.98 -7.89
C PHE A 210 -27.33 -2.18 -6.65
N ASP A 211 -27.12 -2.70 -5.44
CA ASP A 211 -27.54 -1.98 -4.23
C ASP A 211 -26.52 -0.93 -3.80
N LEU A 212 -25.24 -1.21 -4.04
CA LEU A 212 -24.12 -0.30 -3.79
C LEU A 212 -23.30 -0.08 -5.08
N PRO A 213 -23.90 0.36 -6.20
CA PRO A 213 -23.24 0.42 -7.51
C PRO A 213 -22.13 1.47 -7.52
N ASP A 214 -22.29 2.54 -6.74
CA ASP A 214 -21.34 3.64 -6.60
C ASP A 214 -20.33 3.43 -5.46
N TYR A 215 -20.34 2.27 -4.81
CA TYR A 215 -19.37 2.00 -3.76
C TYR A 215 -17.96 1.99 -4.33
N GLN A 216 -17.18 2.98 -3.92
CA GLN A 216 -15.76 3.04 -4.16
C GLN A 216 -15.03 2.94 -2.82
N ALA A 217 -14.20 1.91 -2.67
CA ALA A 217 -13.38 1.76 -1.49
C ALA A 217 -12.43 2.95 -1.32
N GLN A 218 -12.77 3.89 -0.45
CA GLN A 218 -11.91 5.02 -0.13
C GLN A 218 -10.75 4.55 0.75
N GLY A 219 -9.57 4.43 0.16
CA GLY A 219 -8.33 4.21 0.91
C GLY A 219 -7.82 5.52 1.49
N ASN A 220 -7.05 5.44 2.59
CA ASN A 220 -6.33 6.61 3.13
C ASN A 220 -5.55 7.35 2.03
N SER A 221 -5.39 8.66 2.11
CA SER A 221 -4.57 9.43 1.19
C SER A 221 -3.09 9.34 1.57
N ALA A 222 -2.19 9.38 0.58
CA ALA A 222 -0.77 9.68 0.78
C ALA A 222 -0.58 11.17 1.08
N LEU A 223 0.54 11.53 1.70
CA LEU A 223 1.04 12.91 1.73
C LEU A 223 1.90 13.14 0.48
N LEU A 224 1.78 14.34 -0.11
CA LEU A 224 2.70 14.83 -1.13
C LEU A 224 4.04 15.24 -0.48
N PRO A 225 5.14 15.36 -1.25
CA PRO A 225 6.44 15.67 -0.66
C PRO A 225 6.47 16.98 0.12
N HIS A 226 5.88 18.06 -0.41
CA HIS A 226 5.78 19.34 0.31
C HIS A 226 4.91 19.23 1.57
N GLU A 227 3.77 18.51 1.51
CA GLU A 227 2.90 18.27 2.65
C GLU A 227 3.65 17.55 3.80
N LEU A 228 4.59 16.65 3.46
CA LEU A 228 5.44 16.00 4.44
C LEU A 228 6.42 16.99 5.11
N VAL A 229 6.90 17.99 4.37
CA VAL A 229 7.74 19.08 4.89
C VAL A 229 6.91 20.09 5.70
N ASP A 230 5.65 20.33 5.34
CA ASP A 230 4.73 21.14 6.15
C ASP A 230 4.46 20.46 7.49
N VAL A 231 4.25 19.14 7.48
CA VAL A 231 4.13 18.32 8.68
C VAL A 231 5.38 18.42 9.55
N ARG A 232 6.58 18.32 8.95
CA ARG A 232 7.85 18.55 9.65
C ARG A 232 7.86 19.91 10.32
N THR A 233 7.58 20.96 9.56
CA THR A 233 7.62 22.36 10.04
C THR A 233 6.64 22.58 11.19
N ALA A 234 5.42 22.07 11.08
CA ALA A 234 4.39 22.19 12.11
C ALA A 234 4.70 21.42 13.40
N LEU A 235 5.43 20.31 13.32
CA LEU A 235 5.90 19.57 14.50
C LEU A 235 7.10 20.26 15.14
N LEU A 236 8.08 20.67 14.34
CA LEU A 236 9.30 21.31 14.85
C LEU A 236 9.05 22.69 15.46
N SER A 237 8.05 23.44 14.97
CA SER A 237 7.66 24.74 15.55
C SER A 237 7.17 24.64 17.00
N ARG A 238 6.71 23.46 17.43
CA ARG A 238 6.34 23.20 18.83
C ARG A 238 7.56 23.13 19.76
N ASN A 239 8.76 23.01 19.21
CA ASN A 239 10.05 22.95 19.91
C ASN A 239 10.04 22.04 21.16
N SER A 240 9.53 20.82 21.02
CA SER A 240 9.45 19.86 22.11
C SER A 240 9.98 18.48 21.69
N ILE A 241 10.53 17.74 22.66
CA ILE A 241 11.04 16.37 22.45
C ILE A 241 9.94 15.47 21.90
N SER A 242 8.71 15.58 22.43
CA SER A 242 7.57 14.78 21.96
C SER A 242 7.19 15.07 20.51
N ALA A 243 7.29 16.33 20.06
CA ALA A 243 6.98 16.68 18.67
C ALA A 243 8.10 16.23 17.72
N PHE A 244 9.35 16.31 18.16
CA PHE A 244 10.50 15.79 17.41
C PHE A 244 10.42 14.26 17.27
N GLN A 245 10.07 13.55 18.36
CA GLN A 245 9.78 12.12 18.34
C GLN A 245 8.70 11.80 17.29
N GLU A 246 7.57 12.52 17.32
CA GLU A 246 6.47 12.31 16.37
C GLU A 246 6.91 12.55 14.91
N TRP A 247 7.76 13.54 14.65
CA TRP A 247 8.32 13.78 13.31
C TRP A 247 9.19 12.61 12.84
N VAL A 248 10.11 12.17 13.69
CA VAL A 248 11.02 11.05 13.37
C VAL A 248 10.22 9.77 13.18
N MET A 249 9.16 9.56 13.96
CA MET A 249 8.22 8.45 13.77
C MET A 249 7.51 8.51 12.42
N VAL A 250 7.01 9.69 12.00
CA VAL A 250 6.40 9.86 10.68
C VAL A 250 7.39 9.45 9.59
N LEU A 251 8.61 9.99 9.64
CA LEU A 251 9.65 9.70 8.65
C LEU A 251 10.06 8.22 8.63
N PHE A 252 10.23 7.62 9.81
CA PHE A 252 10.56 6.20 9.99
C PHE A 252 9.52 5.29 9.34
N HIS A 253 8.23 5.55 9.57
CA HIS A 253 7.15 4.76 8.97
C HIS A 253 7.03 4.95 7.46
N VAL A 254 7.27 6.17 6.95
CA VAL A 254 7.23 6.49 5.52
C VAL A 254 8.34 5.75 4.79
N GLN A 255 9.60 5.92 5.21
CA GLN A 255 10.74 5.38 4.46
C GLN A 255 10.87 3.86 4.56
N LEU A 256 10.37 3.25 5.63
CA LEU A 256 10.40 1.80 5.82
C LEU A 256 9.08 1.09 5.44
N PHE A 257 8.10 1.84 4.92
CA PHE A 257 6.79 1.32 4.50
C PHE A 257 6.04 0.60 5.63
N LEU A 258 6.15 1.09 6.86
CA LEU A 258 5.65 0.39 8.03
C LEU A 258 4.14 0.51 8.18
N ARG A 259 3.53 -0.54 8.72
CA ARG A 259 2.24 -0.37 9.40
C ARG A 259 2.50 0.31 10.75
N ALA A 260 1.56 1.13 11.22
CA ALA A 260 1.69 1.84 12.49
C ALA A 260 2.15 0.96 13.66
N LYS A 261 1.58 -0.26 13.79
CA LYS A 261 1.98 -1.20 14.85
C LYS A 261 3.47 -1.59 14.77
N GLU A 262 3.98 -1.82 13.55
CA GLU A 262 5.35 -2.28 13.31
C GLU A 262 6.38 -1.23 13.78
N GLY A 263 6.12 0.06 13.57
CA GLY A 263 7.03 1.11 14.05
C GLY A 263 6.80 1.53 15.52
N CYS A 264 5.58 1.42 16.04
CA CYS A 264 5.28 1.73 17.44
C CYS A 264 5.88 0.73 18.45
N GLU A 265 6.05 -0.52 18.03
CA GLU A 265 6.60 -1.60 18.87
C GLU A 265 8.10 -1.84 18.63
N PHE A 266 8.74 -1.05 17.76
CA PHE A 266 10.14 -1.22 17.36
C PHE A 266 11.10 -0.97 18.54
N GLN A 267 12.09 -1.84 18.71
CA GLN A 267 13.06 -1.78 19.82
C GLN A 267 14.46 -1.38 19.34
N LEU A 268 15.27 -0.82 20.24
CA LEU A 268 16.68 -0.51 19.96
C LEU A 268 17.50 -1.77 19.62
N ALA A 269 17.15 -2.91 20.23
CA ALA A 269 17.77 -4.21 19.93
C ALA A 269 17.44 -4.75 18.51
N ASP A 270 16.55 -4.09 17.78
CA ASP A 270 16.23 -4.43 16.39
C ASP A 270 17.15 -3.73 15.37
N PHE A 271 18.05 -2.85 15.81
CA PHE A 271 19.18 -2.44 14.98
C PHE A 271 20.17 -3.59 14.78
N VAL A 272 20.82 -3.61 13.62
CA VAL A 272 21.79 -4.63 13.24
C VAL A 272 23.14 -3.94 13.02
N PRO A 273 23.99 -3.83 14.05
CA PRO A 273 25.24 -3.06 13.98
C PRO A 273 26.15 -3.47 12.82
N GLY A 274 26.22 -4.78 12.51
CA GLY A 274 27.05 -5.27 11.39
C GLY A 274 26.62 -4.74 10.01
N LEU A 275 25.38 -4.28 9.88
CA LEU A 275 24.85 -3.66 8.66
C LEU A 275 24.89 -2.12 8.69
N THR A 276 25.40 -1.51 9.76
CA THR A 276 25.66 -0.06 9.78
C THR A 276 26.87 0.26 8.91
N THR A 277 26.73 1.22 8.01
CA THR A 277 27.80 1.67 7.11
C THR A 277 28.21 3.09 7.46
N ILE A 278 29.51 3.31 7.60
CA ILE A 278 30.12 4.60 7.91
C ILE A 278 31.11 5.02 6.82
N ASN A 279 31.18 6.32 6.54
CA ASN A 279 32.25 6.91 5.76
C ASN A 279 33.53 6.88 6.60
N ARG A 280 34.64 6.37 6.03
CA ARG A 280 35.91 6.22 6.76
C ARG A 280 36.60 7.54 7.02
N ASP A 281 36.47 8.46 6.09
CA ASP A 281 37.22 9.71 6.10
C ASP A 281 36.52 10.73 6.99
N SER A 282 35.19 10.83 6.88
CA SER A 282 34.39 11.76 7.70
C SER A 282 33.84 11.17 8.99
N GLY A 283 33.87 9.84 9.16
CA GLY A 283 33.25 9.14 10.30
C GLY A 283 31.71 9.15 10.28
N GLU A 284 31.12 9.66 9.21
CA GLU A 284 29.67 9.86 9.12
C GLU A 284 28.91 8.57 8.83
N VAL A 285 27.76 8.39 9.48
CA VAL A 285 26.87 7.26 9.19
C VAL A 285 26.19 7.45 7.84
N LEU A 286 26.41 6.52 6.92
CA LEU A 286 25.83 6.47 5.57
C LEU A 286 24.59 5.58 5.50
N ALA A 287 24.54 4.52 6.31
CA ALA A 287 23.38 3.64 6.37
C ALA A 287 23.25 2.96 7.73
N LEU A 288 22.03 2.62 8.13
CA LEU A 288 21.72 1.83 9.33
C LEU A 288 20.99 0.56 8.93
N GLY A 289 21.41 -0.59 9.45
CA GLY A 289 20.68 -1.84 9.27
C GLY A 289 19.70 -2.10 10.41
N ILE A 290 18.54 -2.65 10.08
CA ILE A 290 17.50 -3.04 11.04
C ILE A 290 16.91 -4.41 10.69
N LYS A 291 16.25 -5.04 11.66
CA LYS A 291 15.37 -6.19 11.45
C LYS A 291 13.94 -5.81 11.82
N ILE A 292 12.95 -6.30 11.05
CA ILE A 292 11.54 -6.07 11.35
C ILE A 292 10.68 -7.27 11.00
N LYS A 293 9.64 -7.52 11.81
CA LYS A 293 8.66 -8.58 11.55
C LYS A 293 7.26 -7.99 11.42
N GLY A 294 6.74 -7.96 10.19
CA GLY A 294 5.38 -7.52 9.90
C GLY A 294 4.32 -8.59 10.18
N LYS A 295 3.05 -8.18 10.13
CA LYS A 295 1.89 -9.05 10.43
C LYS A 295 1.85 -10.36 9.65
N SER A 296 2.31 -10.35 8.40
CA SER A 296 2.24 -11.49 7.48
C SER A 296 3.61 -12.11 7.20
N ASP A 297 4.63 -11.69 7.96
CA ASP A 297 5.99 -12.18 7.80
C ASP A 297 6.20 -13.40 8.71
N GLU A 298 6.68 -14.49 8.14
CA GLU A 298 7.00 -15.71 8.88
C GLU A 298 8.21 -15.51 9.81
N SER A 299 9.17 -14.71 9.36
CA SER A 299 10.43 -14.38 10.05
C SER A 299 10.76 -12.90 9.98
N PHE A 300 11.68 -12.44 10.83
CA PHE A 300 12.24 -11.10 10.73
C PHE A 300 12.90 -10.89 9.35
N LYS A 301 12.69 -9.70 8.79
CA LYS A 301 13.26 -9.25 7.52
C LYS A 301 14.28 -8.16 7.79
N LEU A 302 15.43 -8.27 7.15
CA LEU A 302 16.50 -7.29 7.25
C LEU A 302 16.26 -6.14 6.27
N MET A 303 16.49 -4.92 6.74
CA MET A 303 16.27 -3.71 5.95
C MET A 303 17.37 -2.68 6.23
N MET A 304 17.60 -1.79 5.25
CA MET A 304 18.53 -0.67 5.32
C MET A 304 17.77 0.64 5.44
N ILE A 305 18.33 1.59 6.19
CA ILE A 305 17.97 3.00 6.18
C ILE A 305 19.15 3.73 5.53
N TRP A 306 18.92 4.38 4.39
CA TRP A 306 19.95 5.10 3.66
C TRP A 306 20.00 6.57 4.07
N ARG A 307 21.20 7.13 4.17
CA ARG A 307 21.39 8.58 4.29
C ARG A 307 20.89 9.25 3.01
N ASN A 308 20.20 10.39 3.19
CA ASN A 308 19.69 11.21 2.10
C ASN A 308 20.32 12.59 2.20
N ASP A 309 21.31 12.84 1.36
CA ASP A 309 21.98 14.15 1.28
C ASP A 309 21.28 15.09 0.30
N GLN A 310 20.52 14.57 -0.67
CA GLN A 310 19.78 15.40 -1.63
C GLN A 310 18.65 16.20 -0.97
N VAL A 311 17.99 15.60 0.03
CA VAL A 311 16.90 16.23 0.78
C VAL A 311 17.12 16.02 2.27
N PRO A 312 17.98 16.85 2.90
CA PRO A 312 18.34 16.72 4.31
C PRO A 312 17.13 16.79 5.25
N GLU A 313 16.10 17.56 4.89
CA GLU A 313 14.83 17.65 5.63
C GLU A 313 14.16 16.30 5.82
N LEU A 314 14.38 15.36 4.87
CA LEU A 314 13.82 14.02 4.87
C LEU A 314 14.88 12.94 5.11
N CYS A 315 16.09 13.28 5.58
CA CYS A 315 17.12 12.29 5.88
C CYS A 315 16.81 11.54 7.18
N LEU A 316 16.35 10.28 7.07
CA LEU A 316 16.00 9.48 8.25
C LEU A 316 17.22 9.16 9.10
N VAL A 317 18.40 8.86 8.52
CA VAL A 317 19.63 8.59 9.31
C VAL A 317 19.93 9.74 10.26
N ARG A 318 20.01 10.97 9.74
CA ARG A 318 20.28 12.18 10.54
C ARG A 318 19.24 12.41 11.63
N HIS A 319 17.95 12.39 11.26
CA HIS A 319 16.87 12.66 12.20
C HIS A 319 16.73 11.57 13.26
N LEU A 320 16.98 10.32 12.90
CA LEU A 320 16.94 9.18 13.81
C LEU A 320 18.09 9.25 14.82
N LEU A 321 19.32 9.50 14.38
CA LEU A 321 20.46 9.69 15.28
C LEU A 321 20.27 10.88 16.21
N ALA A 322 19.73 12.00 15.71
CA ALA A 322 19.38 13.14 16.57
C ALA A 322 18.30 12.78 17.59
N TRP A 323 17.32 11.94 17.22
CA TRP A 323 16.33 11.44 18.16
C TRP A 323 16.94 10.56 19.24
N ILE A 324 17.84 9.64 18.85
CA ILE A 324 18.54 8.76 19.80
C ILE A 324 19.33 9.57 20.82
N HIS A 325 19.98 10.67 20.40
CA HIS A 325 20.67 11.59 21.30
C HIS A 325 19.71 12.30 22.28
N LEU A 326 18.57 12.78 21.77
CA LEU A 326 17.57 13.52 22.57
C LEU A 326 16.71 12.62 23.46
N ARG A 327 16.66 11.32 23.16
CA ARG A 327 15.82 10.35 23.86
C ARG A 327 16.25 10.24 25.33
N PRO A 328 15.34 10.38 26.30
CA PRO A 328 15.73 10.22 27.71
C PRO A 328 16.15 8.78 28.01
N SER A 329 17.26 8.60 28.74
CA SER A 329 17.78 7.27 29.09
C SER A 329 16.81 6.42 29.92
N SER A 330 15.83 7.04 30.58
CA SER A 330 14.81 6.38 31.42
C SER A 330 13.68 5.70 30.66
N THR A 331 13.72 5.66 29.32
CA THR A 331 12.55 5.32 28.49
C THR A 331 12.51 3.86 27.97
N GLY A 332 13.33 2.96 28.54
CA GLY A 332 13.30 1.52 28.25
C GLY A 332 13.86 1.14 26.87
N ASP A 333 13.46 -0.01 26.34
CA ASP A 333 14.04 -0.61 25.12
C ASP A 333 13.40 -0.14 23.80
N TYR A 334 12.25 0.54 23.86
CA TYR A 334 11.50 0.94 22.66
C TYR A 334 12.10 2.17 21.98
N LEU A 335 12.31 2.11 20.67
CA LEU A 335 12.85 3.26 19.92
C LEU A 335 11.97 4.51 20.09
N PHE A 336 10.65 4.34 20.09
CA PHE A 336 9.66 5.41 20.27
C PHE A 336 8.74 5.12 21.47
N PRO A 337 9.20 5.42 22.69
CA PRO A 337 8.46 5.11 23.91
C PRO A 337 7.27 6.05 24.10
N ASN A 338 6.28 5.59 24.85
CA ASN A 338 5.24 6.45 25.40
C ASN A 338 5.80 7.26 26.59
N ARG A 339 4.96 8.13 27.18
CA ARG A 339 5.38 9.00 28.31
C ARG A 339 5.88 8.24 29.55
N ASN A 340 5.51 6.97 29.68
CA ASN A 340 5.87 6.11 30.81
C ASN A 340 7.01 5.12 30.46
N GLY A 341 7.68 5.29 29.31
CA GLY A 341 8.73 4.36 28.84
C GLY A 341 8.22 3.06 28.22
N GLY A 342 6.91 2.89 28.07
CA GLY A 342 6.30 1.70 27.47
C GLY A 342 6.03 1.84 25.96
N ILE A 343 5.34 0.85 25.38
CA ILE A 343 4.93 0.84 23.97
C ILE A 343 4.09 2.07 23.62
N MET A 344 4.35 2.70 22.47
CA MET A 344 3.43 3.68 21.91
C MET A 344 2.16 3.01 21.41
N GLU A 345 1.01 3.32 22.03
CA GLU A 345 -0.24 2.69 21.63
C GLU A 345 -0.66 3.07 20.21
N TYR A 346 -0.95 2.07 19.39
CA TYR A 346 -1.42 2.20 18.01
C TYR A 346 -2.59 3.20 17.86
N ASN A 347 -3.61 3.11 18.72
CA ASN A 347 -4.79 3.97 18.62
C ASN A 347 -4.44 5.43 18.90
N ARG A 348 -3.58 5.67 19.90
CA ARG A 348 -3.11 7.00 20.26
C ARG A 348 -2.28 7.60 19.13
N PHE A 349 -1.31 6.85 18.59
CA PHE A 349 -0.50 7.31 17.46
C PHE A 349 -1.37 7.63 16.24
N ASN A 350 -2.28 6.73 15.86
CA ASN A 350 -3.19 6.96 14.73
C ASN A 350 -4.10 8.18 14.94
N HIS A 351 -4.61 8.40 16.16
CA HIS A 351 -5.42 9.58 16.46
C HIS A 351 -4.58 10.86 16.33
N SER A 352 -3.36 10.87 16.86
CA SER A 352 -2.43 11.99 16.76
C SER A 352 -2.15 12.36 15.29
N LEU A 353 -1.80 11.37 14.46
CA LEU A 353 -1.56 11.57 13.03
C LEU A 353 -2.78 12.13 12.30
N LYS A 354 -3.98 11.60 12.57
CA LYS A 354 -5.21 12.11 11.95
C LYS A 354 -5.45 13.57 12.29
N THR A 355 -5.26 13.95 13.55
CA THR A 355 -5.42 15.34 14.00
C THR A 355 -4.37 16.23 13.38
N LEU A 356 -3.10 15.79 13.38
CA LEU A 356 -1.99 16.50 12.75
C LEU A 356 -2.26 16.77 11.27
N PHE A 357 -2.59 15.74 10.48
CA PHE A 357 -2.81 15.91 9.05
C PHE A 357 -4.04 16.75 8.73
N ARG A 358 -5.12 16.66 9.52
CA ARG A 358 -6.28 17.56 9.34
C ARG A 358 -5.96 19.02 9.62
N THR A 359 -5.01 19.28 10.53
CA THR A 359 -4.66 20.64 10.95
C THR A 359 -3.66 21.27 10.01
N VAL A 360 -2.68 20.48 9.53
CA VAL A 360 -1.57 20.98 8.70
C VAL A 360 -1.93 20.96 7.22
N ILE A 361 -2.65 19.94 6.76
CA ILE A 361 -2.90 19.75 5.32
C ILE A 361 -4.18 20.46 4.90
N GLY A 362 -4.06 21.37 3.94
CA GLY A 362 -5.19 22.20 3.46
C GLY A 362 -6.25 21.47 2.63
N ARG A 363 -6.04 20.20 2.28
CA ARG A 363 -7.00 19.39 1.51
C ARG A 363 -7.67 18.30 2.35
N ARG A 364 -8.82 17.82 1.86
CA ARG A 364 -9.57 16.75 2.50
C ARG A 364 -8.82 15.41 2.42
N GLY A 365 -8.91 14.64 3.51
CA GLY A 365 -8.47 13.25 3.58
C GLY A 365 -9.44 12.30 2.87
N PRO A 366 -9.28 10.98 3.03
CA PRO A 366 -9.22 10.38 4.37
C PRO A 366 -7.80 10.14 4.90
N TRP A 367 -7.59 10.45 6.19
CA TRP A 367 -6.33 10.23 6.90
C TRP A 367 -6.42 9.02 7.82
N GLY A 368 -5.37 8.19 7.87
CA GLY A 368 -5.33 7.04 8.76
C GLY A 368 -4.03 6.25 8.71
N THR A 369 -4.02 5.05 9.28
CA THR A 369 -2.80 4.26 9.51
C THR A 369 -2.07 3.79 8.27
N HIS A 370 -2.69 3.86 7.09
CA HIS A 370 -2.02 3.59 5.83
C HIS A 370 -1.49 4.84 5.14
N THR A 371 -1.80 6.06 5.62
CA THR A 371 -1.29 7.31 5.03
C THR A 371 0.23 7.30 4.94
N LEU A 372 0.94 6.92 6.01
CA LEU A 372 2.41 6.89 6.02
C LEU A 372 2.98 5.86 5.03
N ARG A 373 2.44 4.63 5.02
CA ARG A 373 2.88 3.59 4.08
C ARG A 373 2.60 3.94 2.62
N LYS A 374 1.46 4.59 2.34
CA LYS A 374 1.14 5.12 1.01
C LYS A 374 2.04 6.27 0.59
N THR A 375 2.38 7.15 1.54
CA THR A 375 3.38 8.20 1.36
C THR A 375 4.74 7.60 1.00
N GLY A 376 5.15 6.50 1.66
CA GLY A 376 6.37 5.77 1.29
C GLY A 376 6.37 5.30 -0.17
N TYR A 377 5.26 4.73 -0.63
CA TYR A 377 5.08 4.35 -2.04
C TYR A 377 5.16 5.55 -2.99
N LEU A 378 4.51 6.65 -2.63
CA LEU A 378 4.54 7.88 -3.42
C LEU A 378 5.97 8.41 -3.55
N MET A 379 6.67 8.57 -2.43
CA MET A 379 8.06 9.05 -2.41
C MET A 379 8.98 8.14 -3.21
N ALA A 380 8.81 6.82 -3.11
CA ALA A 380 9.64 5.86 -3.83
C ALA A 380 9.44 5.93 -5.35
N ILE A 381 8.19 6.07 -5.81
CA ILE A 381 7.89 6.24 -7.24
C ILE A 381 8.41 7.58 -7.75
N TRP A 382 8.24 8.65 -6.97
CA TRP A 382 8.73 9.98 -7.34
C TRP A 382 10.26 10.02 -7.41
N GLY A 383 10.94 9.29 -6.53
CA GLY A 383 12.38 9.06 -6.54
C GLY A 383 12.88 8.04 -7.57
N GLY A 384 12.05 7.57 -8.50
CA GLY A 384 12.47 6.71 -9.62
C GLY A 384 12.55 5.20 -9.31
N GLY A 385 12.05 4.76 -8.16
CA GLY A 385 12.07 3.36 -7.76
C GLY A 385 11.23 2.46 -8.68
N GLN A 386 11.75 1.27 -8.96
CA GLN A 386 11.03 0.24 -9.72
C GLN A 386 10.00 -0.47 -8.84
N ILE A 387 8.80 -0.71 -9.37
CA ILE A 387 7.66 -1.21 -8.58
C ILE A 387 7.97 -2.54 -7.90
N GLU A 388 8.67 -3.46 -8.56
CA GLU A 388 9.06 -4.75 -8.00
C GLU A 388 9.96 -4.57 -6.76
N GLN A 389 10.94 -3.66 -6.84
CA GLN A 389 11.87 -3.36 -5.75
C GLN A 389 11.17 -2.65 -4.59
N ILE A 390 10.25 -1.74 -4.89
CA ILE A 390 9.41 -1.07 -3.89
C ILE A 390 8.50 -2.09 -3.19
N MET A 391 7.92 -3.04 -3.94
CA MET A 391 7.08 -4.11 -3.39
C MET A 391 7.84 -5.01 -2.42
N LEU A 392 9.06 -5.41 -2.78
CA LEU A 392 9.94 -6.18 -1.90
C LEU A 392 10.27 -5.40 -0.63
N SER A 393 10.64 -4.13 -0.79
CA SER A 393 10.91 -3.19 0.31
C SER A 393 9.72 -2.99 1.25
N ALA A 394 8.51 -2.91 0.69
CA ALA A 394 7.27 -2.81 1.45
C ALA A 394 6.75 -4.16 1.97
N ARG A 395 7.41 -5.28 1.65
CA ARG A 395 7.02 -6.64 2.08
C ARG A 395 5.62 -7.04 1.56
N HIS A 396 5.30 -6.70 0.31
CA HIS A 396 4.07 -7.15 -0.34
C HIS A 396 4.33 -8.36 -1.24
N LYS A 397 3.54 -9.43 -1.04
CA LYS A 397 3.64 -10.68 -1.83
C LYS A 397 3.07 -10.56 -3.25
N THR A 398 2.09 -9.68 -3.48
CA THR A 398 1.37 -9.58 -4.77
C THR A 398 1.20 -8.14 -5.22
N LEU A 399 1.23 -7.93 -6.54
CA LEU A 399 1.02 -6.62 -7.17
C LEU A 399 -0.35 -6.04 -6.82
N ALA A 400 -1.40 -6.87 -6.84
CA ALA A 400 -2.76 -6.47 -6.47
C ALA A 400 -2.86 -5.91 -5.04
N SER A 401 -2.03 -6.41 -4.11
CA SER A 401 -1.97 -5.87 -2.75
C SER A 401 -1.21 -4.54 -2.71
N ALA A 402 -0.12 -4.41 -3.47
CA ALA A 402 0.70 -3.22 -3.54
C ALA A 402 0.02 -2.04 -4.25
N GLN A 403 -0.76 -2.32 -5.30
CA GLN A 403 -1.50 -1.32 -6.07
C GLN A 403 -2.45 -0.47 -5.22
N LYS A 404 -3.01 -1.05 -4.15
CA LYS A 404 -3.83 -0.33 -3.17
C LYS A 404 -3.07 0.78 -2.43
N TYR A 405 -1.73 0.76 -2.45
CA TYR A 405 -0.89 1.72 -1.75
C TYR A 405 -0.29 2.79 -2.65
N PHE A 406 0.16 2.44 -3.86
CA PHE A 406 0.71 3.44 -4.76
C PHE A 406 -0.34 4.17 -5.59
N GLN A 407 -1.47 3.53 -5.93
CA GLN A 407 -2.61 4.13 -6.65
C GLN A 407 -2.15 5.13 -7.73
N ASP A 408 -2.42 6.42 -7.51
CA ASP A 408 -2.22 7.51 -8.48
C ASP A 408 -0.81 8.16 -8.39
N ALA A 409 0.13 7.59 -7.64
CA ALA A 409 1.45 8.20 -7.42
C ALA A 409 2.17 8.58 -8.72
N ALA A 410 2.10 7.73 -9.75
CA ALA A 410 2.70 8.01 -11.06
C ALA A 410 1.97 9.15 -11.81
N ALA A 411 0.64 9.21 -11.72
CA ALA A 411 -0.14 10.28 -12.33
C ALA A 411 0.14 11.63 -11.62
N LEU A 412 0.23 11.63 -10.29
CA LEU A 412 0.60 12.81 -9.51
C LEU A 412 2.00 13.31 -9.85
N LEU A 413 2.98 12.41 -10.05
CA LEU A 413 4.32 12.78 -10.50
C LEU A 413 4.28 13.43 -11.88
N HIS A 414 3.51 12.86 -12.81
CA HIS A 414 3.38 13.40 -14.16
C HIS A 414 2.75 14.79 -14.14
N LEU A 415 1.71 14.99 -13.33
CA LEU A 415 1.07 16.29 -13.15
C LEU A 415 2.05 17.34 -12.59
N ALA A 416 2.81 16.99 -11.53
CA ALA A 416 3.82 17.88 -10.97
C ALA A 416 4.89 18.28 -12.00
N LYS A 417 5.32 17.34 -12.85
CA LYS A 417 6.26 17.61 -13.96
C LYS A 417 5.67 18.53 -15.03
N ILE A 418 4.41 18.33 -15.41
CA ILE A 418 3.72 19.19 -16.39
C ILE A 418 3.57 20.62 -15.85
N GLN A 419 3.15 20.75 -14.60
CA GLN A 419 2.97 22.03 -13.94
C GLN A 419 4.29 22.75 -13.63
N ARG A 420 5.44 22.07 -13.83
CA ARG A 420 6.78 22.56 -13.48
C ARG A 420 6.84 23.05 -12.04
N ASP A 421 6.17 22.31 -11.16
CA ASP A 421 6.14 22.65 -9.74
C ASP A 421 7.50 22.26 -9.12
N ASN A 422 8.44 23.19 -9.21
CA ASN A 422 9.80 23.01 -8.74
C ASN A 422 9.84 22.77 -7.22
N ILE A 423 8.85 23.26 -6.47
CA ILE A 423 8.74 23.05 -5.02
C ILE A 423 8.37 21.59 -4.74
N LEU A 424 7.40 21.04 -5.45
CA LEU A 424 7.03 19.62 -5.34
C LEU A 424 8.17 18.68 -5.70
N LEU A 425 8.87 18.99 -6.79
CA LEU A 425 9.93 18.14 -7.33
C LEU A 425 11.23 18.24 -6.52
N LYS A 426 11.49 19.36 -5.84
CA LYS A 426 12.67 19.54 -4.96
C LYS A 426 12.77 18.44 -3.91
N TYR A 427 11.65 18.00 -3.36
CA TYR A 427 11.62 17.02 -2.27
C TYR A 427 11.54 15.56 -2.76
N ALA A 428 11.57 15.34 -4.07
CA ALA A 428 11.61 14.00 -4.68
C ALA A 428 13.06 13.51 -4.81
N SER A 429 13.67 13.10 -3.70
CA SER A 429 15.02 12.50 -3.70
C SER A 429 15.04 11.13 -4.38
N GLU A 430 16.20 10.76 -4.93
CA GLU A 430 16.45 9.43 -5.47
C GLU A 430 16.13 8.34 -4.44
N TRP A 431 15.34 7.35 -4.87
CA TRP A 431 14.91 6.26 -4.01
C TRP A 431 15.82 5.04 -4.16
N HIS A 432 16.22 4.47 -3.02
CA HIS A 432 17.08 3.30 -2.93
C HIS A 432 16.33 2.12 -2.32
N ALA A 433 16.54 0.92 -2.87
CA ALA A 433 15.96 -0.30 -2.32
C ALA A 433 16.47 -0.55 -0.89
N ILE A 434 15.55 -0.90 0.01
CA ILE A 434 15.85 -1.05 1.44
C ILE A 434 15.84 -2.49 1.91
N HIS A 435 15.37 -3.45 1.12
CA HIS A 435 15.30 -4.85 1.54
C HIS A 435 16.66 -5.56 1.39
N VAL A 436 16.99 -6.41 2.36
CA VAL A 436 18.21 -7.23 2.33
C VAL A 436 17.81 -8.71 2.28
N ILE A 437 18.14 -9.37 1.18
CA ILE A 437 17.84 -10.80 0.96
C ILE A 437 19.01 -11.67 1.45
N ASN A 438 20.23 -11.32 1.05
CA ASN A 438 21.44 -12.05 1.42
C ASN A 438 22.36 -11.17 2.30
N PRO A 439 22.22 -11.23 3.64
CA PRO A 439 23.01 -10.41 4.53
C PRO A 439 24.50 -10.72 4.49
N GLY A 440 24.90 -11.96 4.17
CA GLY A 440 26.31 -12.35 4.11
C GLY A 440 27.09 -11.54 3.07
N GLN A 441 26.48 -11.26 1.92
CA GLN A 441 27.10 -10.42 0.87
C GLN A 441 27.18 -8.95 1.29
N PHE A 442 26.13 -8.42 1.94
CA PHE A 442 26.14 -7.06 2.48
C PHE A 442 27.23 -6.89 3.54
N LEU A 443 27.33 -7.81 4.50
CA LEU A 443 28.38 -7.84 5.52
C LEU A 443 29.78 -7.96 4.88
N ALA A 444 29.91 -8.77 3.83
CA ALA A 444 31.16 -8.90 3.09
C ALA A 444 31.54 -7.60 2.34
N LEU A 445 30.60 -6.81 1.87
CA LEU A 445 30.92 -5.49 1.29
C LEU A 445 31.24 -4.47 2.39
N ASN A 446 30.55 -4.58 3.53
CA ASN A 446 30.75 -3.77 4.72
C ASN A 446 31.98 -4.20 5.57
N ARG A 447 32.93 -4.94 4.96
CA ARG A 447 34.13 -5.62 5.55
C ARG A 447 35.07 -4.74 6.40
N ASN A 448 34.78 -3.45 6.56
CA ASN A 448 35.66 -2.48 7.20
C ASN A 448 35.07 -1.84 8.47
N VAL A 449 33.89 -2.29 8.92
CA VAL A 449 33.34 -1.90 10.23
C VAL A 449 33.51 -3.08 11.18
N GLN A 450 34.72 -3.26 11.72
CA GLN A 450 34.95 -4.13 12.88
C GLN A 450 34.50 -3.47 14.21
N GLN A 451 33.83 -2.31 14.16
CA GLN A 451 33.49 -1.59 15.37
C GLN A 451 32.08 -1.91 15.86
N THR A 452 32.05 -2.47 17.07
CA THR A 452 30.93 -2.62 17.99
C THR A 452 30.41 -1.26 18.51
N THR A 453 30.51 -0.19 17.72
CA THR A 453 30.08 1.15 18.13
C THR A 453 28.56 1.12 18.30
N SER A 454 28.10 1.55 19.47
CA SER A 454 26.67 1.56 19.76
C SER A 454 25.96 2.60 18.90
N LEU A 455 24.65 2.45 18.76
CA LEU A 455 23.84 3.40 18.04
C LEU A 455 23.85 4.78 18.74
N GLU A 456 23.93 4.76 20.07
CA GLU A 456 24.05 5.91 20.96
C GLU A 456 25.39 6.64 20.77
N ASP A 457 26.48 5.91 20.55
CA ASP A 457 27.80 6.49 20.25
C ASP A 457 27.78 7.20 18.90
N HIS A 458 27.18 6.59 17.87
CA HIS A 458 27.00 7.23 16.57
C HIS A 458 26.16 8.50 16.67
N ALA A 459 25.09 8.48 17.47
CA ALA A 459 24.25 9.64 17.73
C ALA A 459 25.04 10.77 18.42
N SER A 460 25.80 10.44 19.46
CA SER A 460 26.61 11.40 20.21
C SER A 460 27.73 11.99 19.37
N SER A 461 28.41 11.16 18.57
CA SER A 461 29.45 11.58 17.64
C SER A 461 28.91 12.55 16.57
N MET A 462 27.72 12.27 16.02
CA MET A 462 27.08 13.18 15.07
C MET A 462 26.81 14.56 15.67
N ILE A 463 26.28 14.64 16.90
CA ILE A 463 26.02 15.92 17.57
C ILE A 463 27.33 16.64 17.91
N ALA A 464 28.35 15.92 18.40
CA ALA A 464 29.67 16.49 18.66
C ALA A 464 30.30 17.08 17.38
N SER A 465 30.15 16.40 16.24
CA SER A 465 30.60 16.88 14.93
C SER A 465 29.89 18.17 14.52
N LEU A 466 28.57 18.27 14.71
CA LEU A 466 27.81 19.51 14.45
C LEU A 466 28.31 20.69 15.29
N VAL A 467 28.65 20.43 16.56
CA VAL A 467 29.20 21.42 17.47
C VAL A 467 30.59 21.86 17.03
N GLN A 468 31.45 20.90 16.70
CA GLN A 468 32.82 21.17 16.24
C GLN A 468 32.83 21.97 14.93
N GLN A 469 31.90 21.68 14.02
CA GLN A 469 31.72 22.40 12.75
C GLN A 469 31.05 23.77 12.93
N LYS A 470 30.76 24.20 14.17
CA LYS A 470 30.03 25.45 14.49
C LYS A 470 28.63 25.53 13.87
N ALA A 471 28.08 24.42 13.39
CA ALA A 471 26.71 24.33 12.87
C ALA A 471 25.67 24.28 14.00
N LEU A 472 26.07 23.87 15.20
CA LEU A 472 25.23 23.81 16.40
C LEU A 472 25.97 24.40 17.61
N PRO A 473 25.49 25.49 18.23
CA PRO A 473 26.06 25.96 19.49
C PRO A 473 25.92 24.92 20.60
N VAL A 474 26.96 24.73 21.41
CA VAL A 474 27.04 23.71 22.49
C VAL A 474 25.81 23.74 23.40
N HIS A 475 25.37 24.93 23.82
CA HIS A 475 24.24 25.09 24.73
C HIS A 475 22.88 24.71 24.11
N PHE A 476 22.83 24.51 22.78
CA PHE A 476 21.65 24.05 22.06
C PHE A 476 21.69 22.56 21.69
N GLN A 477 22.68 21.80 22.17
CA GLN A 477 22.82 20.37 21.86
C GLN A 477 21.66 19.48 22.33
N ASN A 478 20.78 20.01 23.19
CA ASN A 478 19.57 19.34 23.67
C ASN A 478 18.27 20.02 23.21
N VAL A 479 18.34 20.97 22.27
CA VAL A 479 17.16 21.71 21.79
C VAL A 479 16.73 21.17 20.42
N PRO A 480 15.59 20.45 20.32
CA PRO A 480 15.22 19.71 19.11
C PRO A 480 15.15 20.57 17.86
N LEU A 481 14.60 21.78 17.96
CA LEU A 481 14.51 22.70 16.82
C LEU A 481 15.90 23.13 16.32
N GLN A 482 16.85 23.38 17.22
CA GLN A 482 18.20 23.85 16.85
C GLN A 482 19.02 22.72 16.22
N ILE A 483 18.95 21.51 16.80
CA ILE A 483 19.56 20.32 16.18
C ILE A 483 18.97 20.11 14.79
N SER A 484 17.64 20.18 14.65
CA SER A 484 16.99 19.96 13.36
C SER A 484 17.38 20.98 12.30
N LYS A 485 17.68 22.23 12.68
CA LYS A 485 18.24 23.25 11.78
C LYS A 485 19.69 22.92 11.40
N ALA A 486 20.52 22.57 12.38
CA ALA A 486 21.92 22.19 12.16
C ALA A 486 22.07 20.99 11.22
N LEU A 487 21.16 20.01 11.29
CA LEU A 487 21.13 18.86 10.38
C LEU A 487 20.96 19.24 8.90
N LEU A 488 20.35 20.39 8.59
CA LEU A 488 20.16 20.86 7.23
C LEU A 488 21.44 21.53 6.68
N LEU A 489 22.20 22.20 7.54
CA LEU A 489 23.43 22.90 7.19
C LEU A 489 24.58 21.94 6.84
N MET A 490 24.52 20.69 7.32
CA MET A 490 25.46 19.63 6.93
C MET A 490 25.46 19.31 5.43
N SER A 491 24.44 19.75 4.69
CA SER A 491 24.30 19.48 3.26
C SER A 491 25.01 20.49 2.36
N GLU A 492 25.41 21.65 2.89
CA GLU A 492 25.99 22.75 2.09
C GLU A 492 27.52 22.76 2.12
N ALA A 493 28.16 21.84 2.85
CA ALA A 493 29.59 21.90 3.09
C ALA A 493 30.40 21.13 2.04
N THR A 494 31.13 21.90 1.25
CA THR A 494 32.36 21.58 0.48
C THR A 494 32.24 20.99 -0.93
N GLU A 495 31.57 19.87 -1.18
CA GLU A 495 31.68 19.22 -2.50
C GLU A 495 30.98 19.98 -3.65
N ASP A 496 29.78 20.52 -3.41
CA ASP A 496 29.05 21.26 -4.45
C ASP A 496 29.68 22.63 -4.73
N LEU A 497 30.19 23.32 -3.71
CA LEU A 497 30.94 24.56 -3.90
C LEU A 497 32.27 24.33 -4.62
N GLN A 498 32.96 23.20 -4.39
CA GLN A 498 34.16 22.84 -5.15
C GLN A 498 33.85 22.48 -6.60
N ARG A 499 32.77 21.74 -6.87
CA ARG A 499 32.33 21.46 -8.25
C ARG A 499 31.90 22.72 -8.99
N GLU A 500 31.17 23.62 -8.33
CA GLU A 500 30.72 24.88 -8.92
C GLU A 500 31.91 25.81 -9.19
N MET A 501 32.87 25.86 -8.27
CA MET A 501 34.15 26.56 -8.46
C MET A 501 34.97 25.95 -9.61
N ASP A 502 35.07 24.63 -9.70
CA ASP A 502 35.78 23.94 -10.78
C ASP A 502 35.10 24.16 -12.14
N ASP A 503 33.77 24.20 -12.20
CA ASP A 503 33.03 24.49 -13.43
C ASP A 503 33.19 25.95 -13.87
N ILE A 504 33.15 26.90 -12.94
CA ILE A 504 33.45 28.31 -13.22
C ILE A 504 34.89 28.46 -13.75
N LEU A 505 35.87 27.82 -13.12
CA LEU A 505 37.26 27.85 -13.58
C LEU A 505 37.42 27.23 -14.97
N LYS A 506 36.66 26.17 -15.27
CA LYS A 506 36.61 25.53 -16.58
C LYS A 506 35.98 26.44 -17.63
N GLN A 507 34.90 27.15 -17.29
CA GLN A 507 34.27 28.15 -18.16
C GLN A 507 35.21 29.32 -18.46
N LEU A 508 35.91 29.84 -17.44
CA LEU A 508 36.91 30.90 -17.60
C LEU A 508 38.10 30.47 -18.46
N ARG A 509 38.55 29.21 -18.32
CA ARG A 509 39.57 28.62 -19.18
C ARG A 509 39.10 28.51 -20.64
N ASN A 510 37.88 28.04 -20.87
CA ASN A 510 37.32 27.94 -22.22
C ASN A 510 37.13 29.31 -22.89
N ALA A 511 36.98 30.39 -22.10
CA ALA A 511 36.89 31.77 -22.56
C ALA A 511 38.27 32.46 -22.73
N GLY A 512 39.39 31.77 -22.47
CA GLY A 512 40.75 32.34 -22.58
C GLY A 512 41.16 33.28 -21.43
N LEU A 513 40.42 33.28 -20.32
CA LEU A 513 40.61 34.17 -19.16
C LEU A 513 41.34 33.49 -18.00
N GLU A 514 42.21 32.52 -18.28
CA GLU A 514 42.87 31.68 -17.27
C GLU A 514 43.68 32.48 -16.23
N SER A 515 44.32 33.56 -16.66
CA SER A 515 45.12 34.44 -15.80
C SER A 515 44.25 35.26 -14.84
N LEU A 516 43.03 35.62 -15.26
CA LEU A 516 42.04 36.33 -14.43
C LEU A 516 41.41 35.38 -13.41
N GLY A 517 41.04 34.16 -13.81
CA GLY A 517 40.50 33.15 -12.88
C GLY A 517 41.50 32.77 -11.78
N SER A 518 42.77 32.56 -12.14
CA SER A 518 43.84 32.28 -11.17
C SER A 518 44.08 33.45 -10.20
N ARG A 519 43.98 34.68 -10.69
CA ARG A 519 44.17 35.90 -9.89
C ARG A 519 42.96 36.15 -8.98
N LEU A 520 41.75 35.83 -9.42
CA LEU A 520 40.54 35.87 -8.59
C LEU A 520 40.63 34.86 -7.43
N LEU A 521 41.07 33.64 -7.69
CA LEU A 521 41.30 32.62 -6.65
C LEU A 521 42.33 33.06 -5.62
N GLN A 522 43.43 33.67 -6.05
CA GLN A 522 44.43 34.22 -5.12
C GLN A 522 43.86 35.37 -4.28
N ILE A 523 43.04 36.24 -4.87
CA ILE A 523 42.37 37.33 -4.14
C ILE A 523 41.36 36.76 -3.14
N MET A 524 40.56 35.75 -3.54
CA MET A 524 39.60 35.08 -2.65
C MET A 524 40.30 34.34 -1.50
N GLN A 525 41.41 33.66 -1.76
CA GLN A 525 42.22 33.04 -0.70
C GLN A 525 42.79 34.09 0.26
N LYS A 526 43.30 35.20 -0.27
CA LYS A 526 43.79 36.32 0.57
C LYS A 526 42.67 36.97 1.37
N LEU A 527 41.48 37.14 0.79
CA LEU A 527 40.29 37.65 1.47
C LEU A 527 39.80 36.69 2.54
N ARG A 528 39.84 35.37 2.31
CA ARG A 528 39.49 34.36 3.32
C ARG A 528 40.47 34.35 4.48
N SER A 529 41.77 34.40 4.17
CA SER A 529 42.84 34.52 5.17
C SER A 529 42.71 35.81 5.98
N ALA A 530 42.33 36.90 5.33
CA ALA A 530 42.08 38.18 5.99
C ALA A 530 40.78 38.17 6.81
N ALA A 531 39.72 37.52 6.32
CA ALA A 531 38.44 37.36 7.01
C ALA A 531 38.58 36.53 8.30
N ASP A 532 39.35 35.44 8.25
CA ASP A 532 39.70 34.62 9.41
C ASP A 532 40.56 35.42 10.41
N ALA A 533 41.42 36.34 9.95
CA ALA A 533 42.17 37.24 10.82
C ALA A 533 41.33 38.40 11.40
N THR A 534 40.29 38.87 10.70
CA THR A 534 39.35 39.88 11.22
C THR A 534 38.27 39.29 12.13
N ASN A 535 37.93 38.00 12.03
CA ASN A 535 36.96 37.37 12.94
C ASN A 535 37.49 37.16 14.37
N ASP A 536 38.80 37.30 14.58
CA ASP A 536 39.41 37.42 15.91
C ASP A 536 39.42 38.89 16.42
N GLN A 537 38.97 39.87 15.62
CA GLN A 537 38.99 41.30 15.96
C GLN A 537 37.65 42.04 15.81
N VAL A 538 36.60 41.43 15.24
CA VAL A 538 35.27 42.06 15.11
C VAL A 538 34.30 41.51 16.17
N ASP A 539 34.70 41.70 17.43
CA ASP A 539 33.79 41.87 18.58
C ASP A 539 33.49 43.36 18.82
N ASN A 540 33.90 44.24 17.90
CA ASN A 540 33.65 45.67 17.97
C ASN A 540 33.13 46.22 16.63
N ASP A 541 32.02 46.91 16.78
CA ASP A 541 31.51 47.99 15.94
C ASP A 541 30.66 47.65 14.71
N SER A 542 29.39 47.96 14.95
CA SER A 542 28.21 47.99 14.11
C SER A 542 28.29 48.90 12.86
N ALA A 543 27.39 48.57 11.92
CA ALA A 543 26.45 49.47 11.23
C ALA A 543 26.72 49.86 9.75
N ASN A 544 25.65 49.66 8.96
CA ASN A 544 25.24 50.36 7.72
C ASN A 544 26.08 50.13 6.44
N SER A 545 25.56 50.16 5.21
CA SER A 545 24.21 50.13 4.62
C SER A 545 24.40 49.96 3.09
N ILE A 546 23.53 49.16 2.45
CA ILE A 546 22.88 49.33 1.12
C ILE A 546 23.75 49.58 -0.15
N VAL A 547 23.48 48.80 -1.23
CA VAL A 547 22.99 49.23 -2.58
C VAL A 547 23.44 48.25 -3.69
N ALA A 548 22.44 47.74 -4.43
CA ALA A 548 22.57 46.97 -5.69
C ALA A 548 22.75 47.91 -6.91
N PRO A 549 23.27 47.43 -8.07
CA PRO A 549 22.38 47.14 -9.21
C PRO A 549 22.84 45.93 -10.07
N SER A 550 21.93 45.07 -10.56
CA SER A 550 21.31 45.08 -11.91
C SER A 550 22.29 44.94 -13.09
N SER A 551 22.24 43.82 -13.84
CA SER A 551 21.53 43.72 -15.15
C SER A 551 22.04 42.58 -16.04
N ALA A 552 21.08 42.01 -16.79
CA ALA A 552 21.16 41.52 -18.17
C ALA A 552 21.74 40.13 -18.51
N ASP A 553 20.82 39.25 -18.94
CA ASP A 553 21.03 38.08 -19.80
C ASP A 553 21.73 38.45 -21.12
N PRO A 554 22.41 37.47 -21.74
CA PRO A 554 21.91 37.05 -23.05
C PRO A 554 21.93 35.52 -23.28
N ALA A 555 20.91 35.09 -24.01
CA ALA A 555 20.74 33.75 -24.56
C ALA A 555 21.82 33.40 -25.60
N VAL A 556 22.41 32.20 -25.53
CA VAL A 556 23.13 31.57 -26.64
C VAL A 556 22.87 30.06 -26.71
N GLN A 557 22.81 29.60 -27.95
CA GLN A 557 22.31 28.34 -28.49
C GLN A 557 23.18 27.11 -28.19
N ARG A 558 22.53 25.93 -28.24
CA ARG A 558 23.13 24.59 -28.13
C ARG A 558 24.06 24.27 -29.32
N PRO A 559 25.23 23.66 -29.07
CA PRO A 559 25.87 22.75 -30.01
C PRO A 559 25.92 21.31 -29.48
N GLU A 560 25.98 20.41 -30.44
CA GLU A 560 25.81 18.96 -30.32
C GLU A 560 26.98 18.21 -29.65
N LYS A 561 26.61 17.04 -29.14
CA LYS A 561 27.42 16.05 -28.43
C LYS A 561 28.62 15.54 -29.24
N ARG A 562 29.76 15.36 -28.56
CA ARG A 562 30.85 14.49 -29.01
C ARG A 562 31.14 13.43 -27.95
N ALA A 563 30.83 12.17 -28.27
CA ALA A 563 31.00 11.00 -27.43
C ALA A 563 32.36 10.32 -27.65
N ARG A 564 32.84 9.58 -26.64
CA ARG A 564 33.81 8.48 -26.73
C ARG A 564 33.42 7.39 -25.69
N PRO A 565 33.85 6.14 -25.83
CA PRO A 565 33.22 5.11 -26.66
C PRO A 565 32.73 3.95 -25.76
N SER A 566 31.42 3.83 -25.56
CA SER A 566 30.84 2.65 -24.93
C SER A 566 30.63 1.56 -25.98
N GLU A 567 30.85 0.29 -25.60
CA GLU A 567 30.55 -0.92 -26.37
C GLU A 567 29.40 -0.70 -27.36
N GLN A 568 29.67 -0.87 -28.67
CA GLN A 568 28.65 -0.68 -29.70
C GLN A 568 27.55 -1.72 -29.54
N LEU A 569 26.48 -1.31 -28.84
CA LEU A 569 25.21 -2.02 -28.81
C LEU A 569 24.64 -2.04 -30.23
N PHE A 570 24.25 -3.20 -30.71
CA PHE A 570 23.67 -3.39 -32.04
C PHE A 570 22.35 -2.61 -32.13
N ASP A 571 22.24 -1.76 -33.14
CA ASP A 571 21.04 -1.00 -33.48
C ASP A 571 20.76 -1.06 -34.98
N VAL A 572 19.48 -1.01 -35.37
CA VAL A 572 19.06 -0.89 -36.77
C VAL A 572 18.71 0.58 -37.01
N ALA A 573 19.60 1.31 -37.68
CA ALA A 573 19.50 2.78 -37.84
C ALA A 573 18.15 3.24 -38.40
N ASP A 574 17.61 2.48 -39.36
CA ASP A 574 16.37 2.81 -40.07
C ASP A 574 15.09 2.52 -39.29
N ARG A 575 15.17 1.90 -38.10
CA ARG A 575 13.96 1.63 -37.29
C ARG A 575 13.21 2.91 -36.88
N LYS A 576 13.92 4.05 -36.82
CA LYS A 576 13.33 5.36 -36.52
C LYS A 576 12.38 5.84 -37.63
N ASN A 577 12.50 5.28 -38.83
CA ASN A 577 11.65 5.63 -39.97
C ASN A 577 10.28 4.93 -39.92
N LEU A 578 10.09 3.91 -39.06
CA LEU A 578 8.80 3.23 -38.89
C LEU A 578 7.68 4.20 -38.45
N ARG A 579 8.02 5.20 -37.61
CA ARG A 579 7.08 6.24 -37.17
C ARG A 579 6.75 7.24 -38.28
N LYS A 580 7.63 7.40 -39.27
CA LYS A 580 7.49 8.35 -40.39
C LYS A 580 6.76 7.73 -41.59
N ALA A 581 6.74 6.41 -41.71
CA ALA A 581 6.03 5.71 -42.78
C ALA A 581 4.51 5.94 -42.70
N LYS A 582 3.90 6.32 -43.82
CA LYS A 582 2.47 6.69 -43.92
C LYS A 582 1.59 5.65 -44.65
N SER A 583 2.18 4.55 -45.10
CA SER A 583 1.44 3.45 -45.74
C SER A 583 1.80 2.10 -45.11
N THR A 584 0.89 1.15 -45.20
CA THR A 584 1.08 -0.23 -44.74
C THR A 584 2.26 -0.89 -45.45
N ALA A 585 2.36 -0.75 -46.78
CA ALA A 585 3.50 -1.27 -47.55
C ALA A 585 4.85 -0.71 -47.07
N ALA A 586 4.95 0.61 -46.83
CA ALA A 586 6.19 1.22 -46.33
C ALA A 586 6.53 0.76 -44.90
N LYS A 587 5.52 0.53 -44.05
CA LYS A 587 5.71 0.00 -42.70
C LYS A 587 6.16 -1.46 -42.72
N LEU A 588 5.55 -2.30 -43.56
CA LEU A 588 5.91 -3.72 -43.70
C LEU A 588 7.33 -3.88 -44.24
N ALA A 589 7.77 -3.05 -45.20
CA ALA A 589 9.15 -3.06 -45.68
C ALA A 589 10.16 -2.80 -44.55
N ILE A 590 9.90 -1.78 -43.71
CA ILE A 590 10.77 -1.45 -42.57
C ILE A 590 10.73 -2.56 -41.50
N VAL A 591 9.55 -3.12 -41.23
CA VAL A 591 9.38 -4.22 -40.26
C VAL A 591 10.11 -5.49 -40.72
N ARG A 592 10.04 -5.84 -42.02
CA ARG A 592 10.78 -6.95 -42.62
C ARG A 592 12.30 -6.74 -42.47
N ALA A 593 12.79 -5.54 -42.79
CA ALA A 593 14.22 -5.19 -42.65
C ALA A 593 14.71 -5.27 -41.18
N ILE A 594 13.92 -4.79 -40.22
CA ILE A 594 14.24 -4.92 -38.78
C ILE A 594 14.27 -6.39 -38.38
N ASN A 595 13.27 -7.17 -38.81
CA ASN A 595 13.15 -8.57 -38.43
C ASN A 595 14.33 -9.38 -38.99
N GLU A 596 14.65 -9.21 -40.28
CA GLU A 596 15.77 -9.85 -40.94
C GLU A 596 17.10 -9.51 -40.27
N ALA A 597 17.39 -8.21 -40.04
CA ALA A 597 18.60 -7.78 -39.35
C ALA A 597 18.73 -8.37 -37.94
N CYS A 598 17.63 -8.50 -37.20
CA CYS A 598 17.62 -9.08 -35.86
C CYS A 598 17.62 -10.62 -35.82
N THR A 599 17.12 -11.29 -36.87
CA THR A 599 17.16 -12.76 -36.96
C THR A 599 18.50 -13.28 -37.45
N THR A 600 19.14 -12.59 -38.39
CA THR A 600 20.45 -12.96 -38.93
C THR A 600 21.58 -12.69 -37.93
N ALA A 601 21.40 -11.70 -37.04
CA ALA A 601 22.31 -11.39 -35.93
C ALA A 601 22.08 -12.30 -34.70
N ALA A 602 21.97 -13.62 -34.88
CA ALA A 602 21.59 -14.58 -33.84
C ALA A 602 22.50 -14.57 -32.59
N GLU A 603 23.81 -14.33 -32.78
CA GLU A 603 24.81 -14.22 -31.70
C GLU A 603 24.74 -12.86 -30.96
N SER A 604 24.01 -11.87 -31.50
CA SER A 604 23.99 -10.48 -31.03
C SER A 604 22.75 -10.12 -30.20
N ARG A 605 21.79 -11.03 -29.99
CA ARG A 605 20.52 -10.75 -29.28
C ARG A 605 20.72 -10.23 -27.84
N MET A 606 21.82 -10.62 -27.20
CA MET A 606 22.20 -10.07 -25.88
C MET A 606 22.72 -8.63 -25.93
N ARG A 607 23.20 -8.16 -27.10
CA ARG A 607 23.83 -6.85 -27.34
C ARG A 607 22.92 -5.82 -28.03
N PHE A 608 21.63 -6.08 -28.19
CA PHE A 608 20.70 -5.08 -28.73
C PHE A 608 20.61 -3.88 -27.78
N CYS A 609 20.59 -2.66 -28.34
CA CYS A 609 20.30 -1.49 -27.53
C CYS A 609 18.86 -1.59 -26.95
N PRO A 610 18.57 -1.02 -25.77
CA PRO A 610 17.25 -1.14 -25.14
C PRO A 610 16.10 -0.70 -26.05
N ALA A 611 16.32 0.34 -26.86
CA ALA A 611 15.33 0.84 -27.80
C ALA A 611 15.05 -0.13 -28.97
N LEU A 612 16.06 -0.85 -29.47
CA LEU A 612 15.87 -1.90 -30.48
C LEU A 612 15.15 -3.11 -29.87
N LYS A 613 15.49 -3.52 -28.63
CA LYS A 613 14.80 -4.62 -27.94
C LYS A 613 13.29 -4.35 -27.85
N THR A 614 12.89 -3.15 -27.43
CA THR A 614 11.48 -2.79 -27.36
C THR A 614 10.80 -2.84 -28.73
N VAL A 615 11.42 -2.26 -29.77
CA VAL A 615 10.84 -2.25 -31.12
C VAL A 615 10.75 -3.68 -31.70
N PHE A 616 11.77 -4.51 -31.52
CA PHE A 616 11.77 -5.87 -32.05
C PHE A 616 10.72 -6.77 -31.37
N TYR A 617 10.72 -6.83 -30.03
CA TYR A 617 9.84 -7.76 -29.31
C TYR A 617 8.39 -7.29 -29.23
N SER A 618 8.14 -5.99 -29.12
CA SER A 618 6.79 -5.47 -28.93
C SER A 618 6.08 -5.06 -30.23
N VAL A 619 6.84 -4.84 -31.32
CA VAL A 619 6.31 -4.31 -32.58
C VAL A 619 6.65 -5.22 -33.76
N ALA A 620 7.92 -5.31 -34.15
CA ALA A 620 8.32 -5.98 -35.39
C ALA A 620 8.02 -7.50 -35.39
N GLY A 621 8.39 -8.21 -34.32
CA GLY A 621 8.14 -9.64 -34.19
C GLY A 621 6.65 -10.01 -34.23
N PRO A 622 5.78 -9.37 -33.42
CA PRO A 622 4.34 -9.59 -33.48
C PRO A 622 3.70 -9.26 -34.83
N ILE A 623 4.14 -8.19 -35.51
CA ILE A 623 3.65 -7.84 -36.85
C ILE A 623 4.07 -8.89 -37.87
N MET A 624 5.34 -9.32 -37.87
CA MET A 624 5.83 -10.36 -38.78
C MET A 624 5.12 -11.69 -38.57
N ARG A 625 4.84 -12.06 -37.32
CA ARG A 625 4.06 -13.26 -37.01
C ARG A 625 2.64 -13.16 -37.56
N CYS A 626 1.97 -12.03 -37.38
CA CYS A 626 0.64 -11.81 -37.98
C CYS A 626 0.65 -11.84 -39.52
N LEU A 627 1.70 -11.30 -40.14
CA LEU A 627 1.86 -11.29 -41.59
C LEU A 627 2.07 -12.70 -42.15
N ILE A 628 2.95 -13.48 -41.53
CA ILE A 628 3.26 -14.85 -41.96
C ILE A 628 2.11 -15.79 -41.64
N ASP A 629 1.67 -15.82 -40.38
CA ASP A 629 0.78 -16.87 -39.88
C ASP A 629 -0.68 -16.61 -40.28
N HIS A 630 -1.12 -15.34 -40.38
CA HIS A 630 -2.53 -15.01 -40.63
C HIS A 630 -2.81 -14.38 -41.99
N CYS A 631 -1.77 -13.86 -42.67
CA CYS A 631 -1.89 -13.27 -44.02
C CYS A 631 -1.07 -14.05 -45.05
N SER A 632 -0.52 -15.23 -44.69
CA SER A 632 0.29 -16.08 -45.57
C SER A 632 1.49 -15.37 -46.21
N GLY A 633 1.98 -14.29 -45.60
CA GLY A 633 3.05 -13.45 -46.12
C GLY A 633 2.62 -12.39 -47.16
N ASP A 634 1.33 -12.27 -47.47
CA ASP A 634 0.77 -11.35 -48.46
C ASP A 634 0.48 -9.95 -47.87
N ASP A 635 1.19 -8.95 -48.40
CA ASP A 635 1.06 -7.54 -48.02
C ASP A 635 -0.30 -6.94 -48.42
N ALA A 636 -0.94 -7.43 -49.49
CA ALA A 636 -2.25 -6.98 -49.94
C ALA A 636 -3.34 -7.47 -48.97
N GLU A 637 -3.27 -8.74 -48.57
CA GLU A 637 -4.18 -9.31 -47.57
C GLU A 637 -3.99 -8.65 -46.19
N PHE A 638 -2.74 -8.38 -45.80
CA PHE A 638 -2.45 -7.64 -44.57
C PHE A 638 -3.03 -6.21 -44.62
N SER A 639 -2.88 -5.52 -45.75
CA SER A 639 -3.44 -4.17 -45.96
C SER A 639 -4.97 -4.18 -45.98
N ARG A 640 -5.59 -5.23 -46.53
CA ARG A 640 -7.04 -5.42 -46.50
C ARG A 640 -7.57 -5.56 -45.07
N ARG A 641 -6.88 -6.30 -44.22
CA ARG A 641 -7.29 -6.56 -42.81
C ARG A 641 -7.05 -5.37 -41.89
N TRP A 642 -5.95 -4.65 -42.06
CA TRP A 642 -5.50 -3.63 -41.11
C TRP A 642 -5.53 -2.19 -41.63
N GLY A 643 -6.02 -2.02 -42.86
CA GLY A 643 -6.13 -0.74 -43.53
C GLY A 643 -4.85 -0.30 -44.25
N SER A 644 -4.96 0.79 -45.00
CA SER A 644 -3.88 1.36 -45.82
C SER A 644 -2.75 2.01 -45.00
N ASN A 645 -2.96 2.24 -43.69
CA ASN A 645 -1.96 2.79 -42.78
C ASN A 645 -2.18 2.32 -41.32
N PHE A 646 -1.79 1.09 -41.02
CA PHE A 646 -2.02 0.49 -39.69
C PHE A 646 -1.21 1.16 -38.56
N SER A 647 -1.76 1.19 -37.33
CA SER A 647 -1.03 1.64 -36.14
C SER A 647 -0.12 0.54 -35.59
N HIS A 648 1.16 0.85 -35.34
CA HIS A 648 2.17 -0.13 -34.90
C HIS A 648 2.56 -0.02 -33.41
N SER A 649 2.14 1.01 -32.68
CA SER A 649 2.61 1.28 -31.29
C SER A 649 2.16 0.23 -30.27
N ASP A 650 1.01 -0.40 -30.49
CA ASP A 650 0.35 -1.28 -29.50
C ASP A 650 -0.06 -2.64 -30.11
N TRP A 651 0.65 -3.07 -31.16
CA TRP A 651 0.27 -4.22 -31.99
C TRP A 651 0.09 -5.51 -31.17
N GLY A 652 1.07 -5.82 -30.30
CA GLY A 652 1.04 -7.00 -29.45
C GLY A 652 0.04 -6.97 -28.29
N ARG A 653 -0.67 -5.84 -28.07
CA ARG A 653 -1.65 -5.69 -26.98
C ARG A 653 -3.09 -5.69 -27.44
N THR A 654 -3.38 -5.22 -28.66
CA THR A 654 -4.75 -4.84 -29.04
C THR A 654 -5.15 -5.17 -30.47
N ARG A 655 -4.23 -5.64 -31.32
CA ARG A 655 -4.48 -5.78 -32.77
C ARG A 655 -4.55 -7.23 -33.20
N CYS A 656 -3.51 -8.04 -32.97
CA CYS A 656 -3.52 -9.46 -33.36
C CYS A 656 -3.79 -10.36 -32.14
N PRO A 657 -4.88 -11.15 -32.09
CA PRO A 657 -5.24 -11.95 -30.92
C PRO A 657 -4.34 -13.19 -30.68
N GLY A 658 -3.31 -13.41 -31.50
CA GLY A 658 -2.52 -14.65 -31.42
C GLY A 658 -3.29 -15.85 -31.98
N PRO A 659 -2.81 -17.09 -31.75
CA PRO A 659 -3.38 -18.30 -32.33
C PRO A 659 -4.69 -18.64 -31.61
N ASP A 660 -5.79 -18.05 -32.05
CA ASP A 660 -7.15 -18.40 -31.64
C ASP A 660 -7.61 -19.59 -32.51
N PRO A 661 -8.27 -20.63 -31.97
CA PRO A 661 -8.70 -21.81 -32.75
C PRO A 661 -9.73 -21.51 -33.86
N ASP A 662 -10.32 -20.31 -33.85
CA ASP A 662 -11.42 -19.89 -34.71
C ASP A 662 -10.99 -18.99 -35.89
N ASP A 663 -9.70 -18.77 -36.11
CA ASP A 663 -9.13 -18.06 -37.28
C ASP A 663 -9.64 -16.62 -37.50
N ARG A 664 -10.23 -15.99 -36.46
CA ARG A 664 -10.81 -14.64 -36.52
C ARG A 664 -9.79 -13.54 -36.21
N CYS A 665 -8.76 -13.47 -37.04
CA CYS A 665 -7.84 -12.34 -37.06
C CYS A 665 -8.46 -11.14 -37.82
N GLY A 666 -9.14 -10.25 -37.08
CA GLY A 666 -9.51 -8.90 -37.54
C GLY A 666 -11.01 -8.64 -37.77
N PHE A 667 -11.74 -8.34 -36.69
CA PHE A 667 -12.93 -7.49 -36.75
C PHE A 667 -12.95 -6.60 -35.49
N LEU A 668 -12.42 -5.39 -35.61
CA LEU A 668 -12.86 -4.30 -34.74
C LEU A 668 -14.17 -3.80 -35.32
N HIS A 669 -15.28 -4.05 -34.63
CA HIS A 669 -16.53 -3.33 -34.85
C HIS A 669 -16.23 -1.83 -34.86
N GLN A 670 -16.83 -1.14 -35.84
CA GLN A 670 -16.72 0.30 -36.09
C GLN A 670 -16.92 1.14 -34.82
#